data_AF-A0A8J5EBP5-F1
#
_entry.id   AF-A0A8J5EBP5-F1
#
_cell.length_a   1.000
_cell.length_b   1.000
_cell.length_c   1.000
_cell.angle_alpha   90.00
_cell.angle_beta   90.00
_cell.angle_gamma   90.00
#
_symmetry.space_group_name_H-M   'P 1'
#
loop_
_entity.id
_entity.type
_entity.pdbx_description
1 polymer ?
#
loop_
_entity_poly.entity_id
_entity_poly.type
_entity_poly.pdbx_seq_one_letter_code
_entity_poly.pdbx_strand_id
1 'polypeptide(L)'
;MTTEQEEVSILNLQVTFPDPELPPLSLTVSPEESVQEIRNYIRDAFVQERCITSFTLNLNGQPIDGFESLAEIEGLESGAEIQLTNAPYNDHEARLHVIRVRELAGFTNTPHAAVGQDAGMTSFNRTEGIDKNPTDYMEEIVETKAQKEAKAAAKAELKKAKALRKAEAMAKNEDVSEDEESEDEDDAPLRKSTQKLEENSPMHGFNLEESKPLQELFPDRQNLPAPALLSLHLSHWNPPTQAQQLNGELLYLQCATLEGESYQIVAHTNGFYVANSTLGSFDPSPKPLMVKTKAKKAKKGKKTEAEISYVPITTENMHHSLYDLLVSLSDKFAKKIAANYAELNAAGMLSVIPATNCFLANPWLTKPAGFRRPDMARNQELLSLKHLEGQDDTREWSEDLQSLKELPRDSINDRVLRERHLNKTYFDFTEAAVAGAVQVVHGEIQPINPGEPEASHIFLHKGIFYSVGADGSGTYAELGGDEAARVAASKDLQAVQQLVQFDFPEIASLCTTVVDYQGKRIVCQSPVPGIFRQPENAPPQVKYGSVDSVEEIASEEAFGEAFKPIAAAFRLKTHTVKDASKEHSLHLAHDCKGLAGTDGRKYLLDLYRLAPVDIAFQEANPSYPHRLTLLRFEAVEAFFRHQVRAEIKKQALDEDEAPKFEVEPFYLNPDAFVLPSPKEDEDAVRAASEFVAKTVIPEHVEAVIAGLGTTPIDGNQLTQSLHNKGIPMRHLKTVIAAAQKSDAAKAKFLVQLCEQEIAVRSAKHLLRAEMAKKGANAKYAVAHVLNLLLGSSSNVFDTPAGLLKVADTVQLSADEAKAAVAAIAKTRFGYELDTALFAQRPVQILRELAGKLGLQLLQKNYEFGAEPFAVADVVNILPVFKTTTFRSKLVEEALEAARNSVGTDKNIALQLLRESIPLAEQVYGSVNSELTKVYNTASYLAYEMEESMLAADLGRRACIMSERCSGIDSVDAILNYLNLSLFEHAIGNYIGSLHMIKHAVSVWITVCGTHLHPDIITSLSNAITMLSTLQRWSESRHWLQNTIAITEAVGAEKQLAALRFQLAQTMCHENQYKEATDEMRAALKLFNTHYGEDDQNTKDCAMWLKSLTNAAVNVERKKLFDKQQSRLARQAPPAQEAPKKGKKGKKSKDDKGEKLVAELKKKKKGGNSTKR
;
A
#
# COMPACT_ATOMS: atom_id res chain seq x y z
N MET A 1 1.98 -25.19 -34.75
CA MET A 1 2.74 -24.64 -35.90
C MET A 1 4.07 -24.17 -35.34
N THR A 2 5.16 -24.58 -35.98
CA THR A 2 6.54 -24.29 -35.55
C THR A 2 6.77 -22.78 -35.53
N THR A 3 6.91 -22.25 -34.32
CA THR A 3 7.38 -20.89 -34.05
C THR A 3 8.82 -20.76 -34.57
N GLU A 4 9.02 -20.02 -35.65
CA GLU A 4 10.28 -19.31 -35.83
C GLU A 4 10.36 -18.33 -34.66
N GLN A 5 11.23 -18.62 -33.70
CA GLN A 5 11.64 -17.65 -32.70
C GLN A 5 12.38 -16.55 -33.47
N GLU A 6 11.70 -15.44 -33.77
CA GLU A 6 12.40 -14.19 -34.03
C GLU A 6 13.18 -13.88 -32.75
N GLU A 7 14.49 -14.11 -32.77
CA GLU A 7 15.39 -13.60 -31.76
C GLU A 7 15.19 -12.08 -31.71
N VAL A 8 14.63 -11.58 -30.60
CA VAL A 8 14.61 -10.15 -30.30
C VAL A 8 16.05 -9.67 -30.41
N SER A 9 16.34 -8.82 -31.41
CA SER A 9 17.70 -8.36 -31.69
C SER A 9 18.10 -7.31 -30.65
N ILE A 10 18.52 -7.76 -29.47
CA ILE A 10 18.91 -6.88 -28.37
C ILE A 10 20.23 -6.18 -28.70
N LEU A 11 20.25 -4.85 -28.61
CA LEU A 11 21.46 -4.04 -28.73
C LEU A 11 22.08 -3.81 -27.34
N ASN A 12 23.33 -4.22 -27.17
CA ASN A 12 24.13 -3.90 -25.98
C ASN A 12 25.06 -2.75 -26.31
N LEU A 13 24.75 -1.54 -25.87
CA LEU A 13 25.53 -0.33 -26.15
C LEU A 13 26.46 0.00 -24.97
N GLN A 14 27.64 0.55 -25.24
CA GLN A 14 28.52 1.11 -24.20
C GLN A 14 28.59 2.62 -24.35
N VAL A 15 28.15 3.35 -23.34
CA VAL A 15 28.24 4.82 -23.31
C VAL A 15 29.47 5.24 -22.52
N THR A 16 30.40 5.94 -23.16
CA THR A 16 31.57 6.54 -22.50
C THR A 16 31.33 8.01 -22.15
N PHE A 17 31.79 8.41 -20.97
CA PHE A 17 31.59 9.75 -20.43
C PHE A 17 32.75 10.70 -20.78
N PRO A 18 32.52 12.03 -20.78
CA PRO A 18 33.57 13.02 -20.97
C PRO A 18 34.72 12.93 -19.95
N ASP A 19 34.44 12.43 -18.74
CA ASP A 19 35.44 12.21 -17.71
C ASP A 19 36.05 10.80 -17.82
N PRO A 20 37.36 10.68 -18.13
CA PRO A 20 38.02 9.39 -18.27
C PRO A 20 38.14 8.59 -16.96
N GLU A 21 37.86 9.18 -15.79
CA GLU A 21 37.83 8.44 -14.51
C GLU A 21 36.53 7.64 -14.30
N LEU A 22 35.48 7.87 -15.10
CA LEU A 22 34.20 7.17 -14.98
C LEU A 22 34.17 5.86 -15.78
N PRO A 23 33.61 4.77 -15.21
CA PRO A 23 33.41 3.55 -15.96
C PRO A 23 32.36 3.76 -17.07
N PRO A 24 32.50 3.09 -18.23
CA PRO A 24 31.48 3.11 -19.27
C PRO A 24 30.16 2.52 -18.76
N LEU A 25 29.04 3.10 -19.19
CA LEU A 25 27.70 2.62 -18.89
C LEU A 25 27.29 1.59 -19.95
N SER A 26 27.00 0.36 -19.52
CA SER A 26 26.40 -0.66 -20.40
C SER A 26 24.88 -0.50 -20.42
N LEU A 27 24.32 -0.36 -21.61
CA LEU A 27 22.89 -0.27 -21.85
C LEU A 27 22.42 -1.46 -22.69
N THR A 28 21.27 -2.02 -22.33
CA THR A 28 20.61 -3.06 -23.11
C THR A 28 19.29 -2.49 -23.59
N VAL A 29 19.18 -2.24 -24.89
CA VAL A 29 18.07 -1.48 -25.50
C VAL A 29 17.50 -2.24 -26.71
N SER A 30 16.21 -2.04 -26.97
CA SER A 30 15.58 -2.51 -28.21
C SER A 30 16.01 -1.63 -29.39
N PRO A 31 16.25 -2.17 -30.60
CA PRO A 31 16.51 -1.37 -31.80
C PRO A 31 15.41 -0.38 -32.14
N GLU A 32 14.18 -0.63 -31.67
CA GLU A 32 13.03 0.23 -31.93
C GLU A 32 12.98 1.48 -31.04
N GLU A 33 13.75 1.51 -29.94
CA GLU A 33 13.82 2.68 -29.05
C GLU A 33 14.38 3.91 -29.79
N SER A 34 14.04 5.10 -29.30
CA SER A 34 14.57 6.36 -29.80
C SER A 34 15.82 6.80 -29.05
N VAL A 35 16.67 7.60 -29.70
CA VAL A 35 17.85 8.20 -29.05
C VAL A 35 17.45 9.09 -27.87
N GLN A 36 16.27 9.72 -27.93
CA GLN A 36 15.74 10.52 -26.82
C GLN A 36 15.44 9.70 -25.57
N GLU A 37 14.99 8.45 -25.72
CA GLU A 37 14.78 7.54 -24.59
C GLU A 37 16.10 7.17 -23.92
N ILE A 38 17.15 6.93 -24.71
CA ILE A 38 18.51 6.76 -24.18
C ILE A 38 18.97 8.01 -23.44
N ARG A 39 18.75 9.21 -24.01
CA ARG A 39 19.11 10.48 -23.34
C ARG A 39 18.38 10.62 -22.00
N ASN A 40 17.08 10.30 -21.96
CA ASN A 40 16.30 10.34 -20.73
C ASN A 40 16.79 9.31 -19.71
N TYR A 41 17.11 8.09 -20.15
CA TYR A 41 17.69 7.05 -19.30
C TYR A 41 19.01 7.50 -18.69
N ILE A 42 19.93 8.06 -19.48
CA ILE A 42 21.22 8.57 -18.97
C ILE A 42 21.00 9.70 -17.97
N ARG A 43 20.07 10.63 -18.26
CA ARG A 43 19.70 11.71 -17.35
C ARG A 43 19.25 11.15 -16.00
N ASP A 44 18.36 10.15 -16.02
CA ASP A 44 17.78 9.55 -14.81
C ASP A 44 18.76 8.65 -14.06
N ALA A 45 19.58 7.86 -14.77
CA ALA A 45 20.56 6.95 -14.19
C ALA A 45 21.68 7.70 -13.45
N PHE A 46 22.11 8.86 -13.94
CA PHE A 46 23.23 9.63 -13.38
C PHE A 46 22.81 10.86 -12.57
N VAL A 47 21.51 11.04 -12.29
CA VAL A 47 21.06 12.12 -11.37
C VAL A 47 21.84 12.05 -10.07
N GLN A 48 22.05 10.83 -9.55
CA GLN A 48 22.57 10.59 -8.19
C GLN A 48 24.10 10.75 -8.06
N GLU A 49 24.86 10.65 -9.15
CA GLU A 49 26.33 10.67 -9.11
C GLU A 49 26.94 12.03 -9.46
N ARG A 50 26.46 12.66 -10.55
CA ARG A 50 27.00 13.93 -11.05
C ARG A 50 25.99 14.90 -11.64
N CYS A 51 24.73 14.48 -11.84
CA CYS A 51 23.66 15.25 -12.48
C CYS A 51 24.08 15.82 -13.85
N ILE A 52 23.63 15.20 -14.94
CA ILE A 52 23.96 15.62 -16.31
C ILE A 52 22.65 15.85 -17.07
N THR A 53 22.40 17.07 -17.55
CA THR A 53 21.15 17.40 -18.27
C THR A 53 21.35 17.89 -19.71
N SER A 54 22.46 18.56 -20.02
CA SER A 54 22.78 19.02 -21.39
C SER A 54 24.00 18.30 -21.97
N PHE A 55 23.77 17.45 -22.97
CA PHE A 55 24.81 16.65 -23.63
C PHE A 55 24.38 16.22 -25.05
N THR A 56 25.32 15.72 -25.84
CA THR A 56 25.15 15.10 -27.15
C THR A 56 25.74 13.69 -27.14
N LEU A 57 25.07 12.76 -27.81
CA LEU A 57 25.54 11.40 -28.00
C LEU A 57 26.18 11.30 -29.40
N ASN A 58 27.40 10.79 -29.46
CA ASN A 58 28.16 10.70 -30.70
C ASN A 58 28.53 9.25 -30.99
N LEU A 59 28.27 8.78 -32.21
CA LEU A 59 28.75 7.49 -32.72
C LEU A 59 29.86 7.75 -33.73
N ASN A 60 31.03 7.13 -33.56
CA ASN A 60 32.19 7.34 -34.45
C ASN A 60 32.60 8.82 -34.63
N GLY A 61 32.34 9.65 -33.62
CA GLY A 61 32.63 11.09 -33.66
C GLY A 61 31.59 11.96 -34.38
N GLN A 62 30.47 11.39 -34.85
CA GLN A 62 29.34 12.13 -35.41
C GLN A 62 28.18 12.21 -34.40
N PRO A 63 27.52 13.36 -34.24
CA PRO A 63 26.37 13.48 -33.37
C PRO A 63 25.19 12.69 -33.94
N ILE A 64 24.53 11.94 -33.07
CA ILE A 64 23.33 11.17 -33.39
C ILE A 64 22.12 12.11 -33.24
N ASP A 65 21.18 12.07 -34.19
CA ASP A 65 19.92 12.79 -34.06
C ASP A 65 19.13 12.23 -32.86
N GLY A 66 18.54 13.11 -32.05
CA GLY A 66 17.76 12.73 -30.88
C GLY A 66 16.42 12.08 -31.22
N PHE A 67 15.90 12.27 -32.44
CA PHE A 67 14.57 11.83 -32.84
C PHE A 67 14.55 10.56 -33.71
N GLU A 68 15.71 10.06 -34.12
CA GLU A 68 15.82 8.82 -34.91
C GLU A 68 15.66 7.57 -34.02
N SER A 69 15.13 6.50 -34.62
CA SER A 69 15.11 5.17 -34.01
C SER A 69 16.50 4.54 -34.07
N LEU A 70 16.89 3.75 -33.07
CA LEU A 70 18.22 3.14 -33.02
C LEU A 70 18.49 2.22 -34.23
N ALA A 71 17.45 1.59 -34.78
CA ALA A 71 17.52 0.76 -35.98
C ALA A 71 17.89 1.55 -37.25
N GLU A 72 17.60 2.85 -37.28
CA GLU A 72 17.82 3.72 -38.44
C GLU A 72 19.22 4.35 -38.44
N ILE A 73 19.99 4.20 -37.36
CA ILE A 73 21.33 4.78 -37.21
C ILE A 73 22.37 3.93 -37.92
N GLU A 74 22.94 4.47 -39.00
CA GLU A 74 24.00 3.80 -39.76
C GLU A 74 25.23 3.49 -38.89
N GLY A 75 25.57 2.20 -38.78
CA GLY A 75 26.75 1.73 -38.05
C GLY A 75 26.55 1.45 -36.55
N LEU A 76 25.31 1.50 -36.07
CA LEU A 76 24.97 1.11 -34.69
C LEU A 76 24.73 -0.41 -34.60
N GLU A 77 25.69 -1.14 -34.04
CA GLU A 77 25.60 -2.60 -33.82
C GLU A 77 25.67 -2.94 -32.32
N SER A 78 25.26 -4.16 -31.95
CA SER A 78 25.39 -4.65 -30.56
C SER A 78 26.88 -4.71 -30.17
N GLY A 79 27.26 -3.94 -29.17
CA GLY A 79 28.64 -3.69 -28.73
C GLY A 79 29.21 -2.32 -29.12
N ALA A 80 28.44 -1.48 -29.83
CA ALA A 80 28.88 -0.16 -30.25
C ALA A 80 29.18 0.78 -29.06
N GLU A 81 30.24 1.58 -29.21
CA GLU A 81 30.67 2.57 -28.23
C GLU A 81 30.13 3.96 -28.61
N ILE A 82 29.24 4.50 -27.78
CA ILE A 82 28.65 5.84 -27.93
C ILE A 82 29.37 6.79 -26.98
N GLN A 83 29.92 7.88 -27.52
CA GLN A 83 30.59 8.90 -26.73
C GLN A 83 29.61 10.00 -26.33
N LEU A 84 29.45 10.21 -25.03
CA LEU A 84 28.72 11.35 -24.48
C LEU A 84 29.65 12.57 -24.45
N THR A 85 29.19 13.70 -24.98
CA THR A 85 29.91 14.98 -24.99
C THR A 85 29.04 16.11 -24.43
N ASN A 86 29.66 17.08 -23.77
CA ASN A 86 28.93 18.23 -23.21
C ASN A 86 28.34 19.09 -24.34
N ALA A 87 27.08 19.50 -24.19
CA ALA A 87 26.38 20.37 -25.15
C ALA A 87 26.06 21.73 -24.51
N PRO A 88 25.91 22.82 -25.28
CA PRO A 88 25.52 24.11 -24.72
C PRO A 88 24.11 24.09 -24.13
N TYR A 89 23.93 24.68 -22.94
CA TYR A 89 22.63 24.87 -22.30
C TYR A 89 21.78 25.89 -23.05
N ASN A 90 20.48 25.60 -23.14
CA ASN A 90 19.43 26.60 -23.30
C ASN A 90 18.78 26.91 -21.92
N ASP A 91 17.88 27.91 -21.86
CA ASP A 91 17.21 28.31 -20.61
C ASP A 91 16.45 27.13 -19.96
N HIS A 92 15.76 26.31 -20.76
CA HIS A 92 15.04 25.13 -20.28
C HIS A 92 15.96 24.09 -19.63
N GLU A 93 17.03 23.69 -20.32
CA GLU A 93 18.02 22.73 -19.81
C GLU A 93 18.73 23.26 -18.57
N ALA A 94 19.04 24.56 -18.52
CA ALA A 94 19.67 25.19 -17.35
C ALA A 94 18.74 25.16 -16.13
N ARG A 95 17.43 25.45 -16.30
CA ARG A 95 16.43 25.33 -15.22
C ARG A 95 16.24 23.90 -14.76
N LEU A 96 16.14 22.95 -15.70
CA LEU A 96 16.06 21.53 -15.40
C LEU A 96 17.29 21.08 -14.60
N HIS A 97 18.49 21.55 -14.98
CA HIS A 97 19.72 21.29 -14.25
C HIS A 97 19.67 21.79 -12.80
N VAL A 98 19.22 23.03 -12.60
CA VAL A 98 19.07 23.62 -11.26
C VAL A 98 18.09 22.82 -10.41
N ILE A 99 16.98 22.38 -11.00
CA ILE A 99 15.97 21.55 -10.30
C ILE A 99 16.56 20.21 -9.89
N ARG A 100 17.24 19.51 -10.81
CA ARG A 100 17.88 18.22 -10.52
C ARG A 100 18.98 18.33 -9.46
N VAL A 101 19.80 19.39 -9.52
CA VAL A 101 20.82 19.65 -8.48
C VAL A 101 20.18 19.99 -7.14
N ARG A 102 19.06 20.71 -7.12
CA ARG A 102 18.30 20.96 -5.88
C ARG A 102 17.73 19.67 -5.28
N GLU A 103 17.16 18.79 -6.11
CA GLU A 103 16.67 17.47 -5.70
C GLU A 103 17.79 16.64 -5.07
N LEU A 104 18.94 16.54 -5.76
CA LEU A 104 20.12 15.84 -5.24
C LEU A 104 20.66 16.46 -3.95
N ALA A 105 20.62 17.80 -3.85
CA ALA A 105 21.03 18.51 -2.64
C ALA A 105 20.06 18.32 -1.47
N GLY A 106 18.97 17.56 -1.62
CA GLY A 106 18.00 17.27 -0.55
C GLY A 106 16.94 18.36 -0.36
N PHE A 107 16.78 19.29 -1.29
CA PHE A 107 15.64 20.20 -1.30
C PHE A 107 14.41 19.48 -1.85
N THR A 108 13.35 19.38 -1.05
CA THR A 108 12.09 18.79 -1.49
C THR A 108 11.29 19.79 -2.31
N ASN A 109 11.07 19.52 -3.59
CA ASN A 109 9.93 20.10 -4.32
C ASN A 109 8.69 19.28 -3.89
N THR A 110 7.66 19.91 -3.34
CA THR A 110 6.37 19.21 -3.16
C THR A 110 5.27 20.06 -3.77
N PRO A 111 4.96 19.87 -5.07
CA PRO A 111 4.04 20.75 -5.78
C PRO A 111 2.73 20.05 -6.21
N HIS A 112 2.39 18.87 -5.68
CA HIS A 112 1.14 18.20 -6.05
C HIS A 112 0.05 18.48 -5.01
N ALA A 113 -1.09 19.04 -5.46
CA ALA A 113 -2.25 19.35 -4.62
C ALA A 113 -2.85 18.14 -3.87
N ALA A 114 -2.52 16.90 -4.28
CA ALA A 114 -3.01 15.66 -3.68
C ALA A 114 -2.01 15.01 -2.71
N VAL A 115 -0.78 15.53 -2.62
CA VAL A 115 0.27 14.99 -1.75
C VAL A 115 0.17 15.64 -0.38
N GLY A 116 -0.28 14.84 0.58
CA GLY A 116 -0.36 15.20 1.99
C GLY A 116 0.99 15.24 2.66
N GLN A 117 0.97 15.70 3.90
CA GLN A 117 2.12 15.59 4.75
C GLN A 117 2.43 14.12 5.01
N ASP A 118 3.70 13.75 4.91
CA ASP A 118 4.19 12.39 5.13
C ASP A 118 3.59 11.32 4.17
N ALA A 119 3.21 11.73 2.96
CA ALA A 119 2.70 10.82 1.93
C ALA A 119 3.69 9.71 1.59
N GLY A 120 3.19 8.48 1.45
CA GLY A 120 3.98 7.31 1.10
C GLY A 120 5.00 6.90 2.15
N MET A 121 4.75 7.22 3.43
CA MET A 121 5.58 6.76 4.55
C MET A 121 5.54 5.23 4.64
N THR A 122 6.68 4.64 4.99
CA THR A 122 6.82 3.21 5.28
C THR A 122 7.46 2.99 6.65
N SER A 123 6.90 2.03 7.41
CA SER A 123 7.45 1.51 8.67
C SER A 123 8.39 0.33 8.47
N PHE A 124 8.39 -0.29 7.29
CA PHE A 124 9.08 -1.55 7.03
C PHE A 124 10.53 -1.59 7.52
N ASN A 125 11.38 -0.65 7.11
CA ASN A 125 12.80 -0.62 7.51
C ASN A 125 13.05 -0.27 8.99
N ARG A 126 11.98 0.00 9.75
CA ARG A 126 12.05 0.36 11.17
C ARG A 126 11.41 -0.68 12.07
N THR A 127 10.74 -1.66 11.47
CA THR A 127 10.24 -2.80 12.20
C THR A 127 11.45 -3.61 12.68
N GLU A 128 11.59 -3.74 13.99
CA GLU A 128 12.74 -4.39 14.62
C GLU A 128 12.94 -5.82 14.09
N GLY A 129 14.19 -6.24 13.89
CA GLY A 129 14.52 -7.63 13.57
C GLY A 129 14.33 -8.06 12.11
N ILE A 130 13.91 -7.18 11.20
CA ILE A 130 13.76 -7.48 9.76
C ILE A 130 15.11 -7.73 9.04
N ASP A 131 16.19 -7.13 9.54
CA ASP A 131 17.55 -7.20 8.95
C ASP A 131 18.49 -8.22 9.62
N LYS A 132 18.01 -8.96 10.63
CA LYS A 132 18.87 -9.93 11.35
C LYS A 132 19.08 -11.19 10.51
N ASN A 133 20.33 -11.60 10.33
CA ASN A 133 20.64 -12.82 9.58
C ASN A 133 20.18 -14.07 10.37
N PRO A 134 19.69 -15.13 9.68
CA PRO A 134 19.26 -16.38 10.34
C PRO A 134 20.32 -17.02 11.26
N THR A 135 21.61 -16.80 10.95
CA THR A 135 22.75 -17.38 11.67
C THR A 135 23.04 -16.71 13.02
N ASP A 136 22.77 -15.42 13.14
CA ASP A 136 23.17 -14.62 14.31
C ASP A 136 22.46 -15.08 15.58
N TYR A 137 21.27 -15.68 15.44
CA TYR A 137 20.49 -16.20 16.55
C TYR A 137 20.74 -17.67 16.90
N MET A 138 21.12 -18.48 15.92
CA MET A 138 21.50 -19.88 16.19
C MET A 138 22.78 -19.94 17.04
N GLU A 139 23.69 -18.98 16.88
CA GLU A 139 24.85 -18.84 17.77
C GLU A 139 24.46 -18.48 19.21
N GLU A 140 23.46 -17.60 19.40
CA GLU A 140 22.89 -17.24 20.71
C GLU A 140 22.17 -18.42 21.40
N ILE A 141 21.44 -19.25 20.65
CA ILE A 141 20.77 -20.44 21.18
C ILE A 141 21.77 -21.57 21.48
N VAL A 142 22.75 -21.80 20.60
CA VAL A 142 23.72 -22.92 20.71
C VAL A 142 24.64 -22.80 21.93
N GLU A 143 24.82 -21.59 22.50
CA GLU A 143 25.49 -21.42 23.79
C GLU A 143 24.85 -22.22 24.94
N THR A 144 23.64 -22.78 24.80
CA THR A 144 22.84 -23.25 25.95
C THR A 144 22.71 -24.76 26.18
N LYS A 145 23.43 -25.67 25.48
CA LYS A 145 23.49 -27.09 25.90
C LYS A 145 24.75 -27.41 26.71
N ALA A 146 25.92 -27.05 26.19
CA ALA A 146 27.20 -27.25 26.87
C ALA A 146 27.32 -26.43 28.16
N GLN A 147 26.80 -25.20 28.19
CA GLN A 147 26.80 -24.38 29.40
C GLN A 147 25.77 -24.88 30.44
N LYS A 148 24.61 -25.41 30.03
CA LYS A 148 23.63 -26.04 30.94
C LYS A 148 24.19 -27.31 31.58
N GLU A 149 24.85 -28.16 30.80
CA GLU A 149 25.51 -29.37 31.29
C GLU A 149 26.70 -29.04 32.21
N ALA A 150 27.51 -28.03 31.86
CA ALA A 150 28.61 -27.56 32.69
C ALA A 150 28.12 -26.95 34.03
N LYS A 151 27.04 -26.16 34.02
CA LYS A 151 26.43 -25.60 35.23
C LYS A 151 25.76 -26.68 36.10
N ALA A 152 25.13 -27.68 35.50
CA ALA A 152 24.56 -28.82 36.23
C ALA A 152 25.65 -29.69 36.90
N ALA A 153 26.77 -29.92 36.20
CA ALA A 153 27.93 -30.61 36.76
C ALA A 153 28.57 -29.81 37.92
N ALA A 154 28.71 -28.50 37.78
CA ALA A 154 29.21 -27.62 38.84
C ALA A 154 28.26 -27.57 40.06
N LYS A 155 26.94 -27.56 39.86
CA LYS A 155 25.93 -27.63 40.93
C LYS A 155 26.00 -28.97 41.68
N ALA A 156 26.27 -30.08 40.99
CA ALA A 156 26.44 -31.39 41.61
C ALA A 156 27.72 -31.50 42.46
N GLU A 157 28.84 -30.91 42.02
CA GLU A 157 30.06 -30.85 42.82
C GLU A 157 29.93 -29.95 44.04
N LEU A 158 29.29 -28.78 43.90
CA LEU A 158 29.07 -27.86 45.02
C LEU A 158 28.18 -28.49 46.12
N LYS A 159 27.15 -29.27 45.73
CA LYS A 159 26.31 -30.02 46.66
C LYS A 159 27.10 -31.11 47.40
N LYS A 160 28.00 -31.82 46.71
CA LYS A 160 28.92 -32.79 47.34
C LYS A 160 29.88 -32.11 48.32
N ALA A 161 30.45 -30.96 47.95
CA ALA A 161 31.39 -30.23 48.80
C ALA A 161 30.72 -29.65 50.07
N LYS A 162 29.51 -29.10 49.95
CA LYS A 162 28.70 -28.64 51.09
C LYS A 162 28.30 -29.80 52.01
N ALA A 163 27.92 -30.95 51.46
CA ALA A 163 27.60 -32.15 52.23
C ALA A 163 28.83 -32.71 52.98
N LEU A 164 30.01 -32.69 52.35
CA LEU A 164 31.27 -33.10 52.97
C LEU A 164 31.66 -32.16 54.13
N ARG A 165 31.54 -30.84 53.92
CA ARG A 165 31.80 -29.84 54.98
C ARG A 165 30.83 -29.98 56.16
N LYS A 166 29.55 -30.26 55.90
CA LYS A 166 28.55 -30.50 56.96
C LYS A 166 28.86 -31.79 57.74
N ALA A 167 29.31 -32.83 57.05
CA ALA A 167 29.77 -34.07 57.69
C ALA A 167 31.07 -33.87 58.50
N GLU A 168 32.00 -33.05 58.03
CA GLU A 168 33.25 -32.71 58.73
C GLU A 168 33.04 -31.81 59.95
N ALA A 169 32.08 -30.88 59.89
CA ALA A 169 31.69 -30.04 61.02
C ALA A 169 30.96 -30.87 62.11
N MET A 170 30.06 -31.77 61.70
CA MET A 170 29.40 -32.72 62.60
C MET A 170 30.39 -33.70 63.26
N ALA A 171 31.49 -34.06 62.59
CA ALA A 171 32.53 -34.91 63.16
C ALA A 171 33.44 -34.19 64.18
N LYS A 172 33.37 -32.86 64.28
CA LYS A 172 34.17 -32.03 65.18
C LYS A 172 33.41 -31.47 66.39
N ASN A 173 32.12 -31.80 66.56
CA ASN A 173 31.26 -31.24 67.62
C ASN A 173 31.32 -29.70 67.69
N GLU A 174 31.40 -29.04 66.54
CA GLU A 174 31.19 -27.60 66.44
C GLU A 174 29.69 -27.35 66.25
N ASP A 175 29.12 -26.51 67.12
CA ASP A 175 27.70 -26.15 67.10
C ASP A 175 27.43 -25.26 65.88
N VAL A 176 26.78 -25.82 64.86
CA VAL A 176 26.40 -25.09 63.66
C VAL A 176 24.96 -24.64 63.84
N SER A 177 24.76 -23.34 64.10
CA SER A 177 23.44 -22.72 64.17
C SER A 177 22.67 -22.95 62.87
N GLU A 178 21.45 -23.47 63.01
CA GLU A 178 20.48 -23.60 61.93
C GLU A 178 19.91 -22.22 61.59
N ASP A 179 20.57 -21.49 60.69
CA ASP A 179 19.88 -20.45 59.93
C ASP A 179 19.11 -21.14 58.79
N GLU A 180 17.79 -20.98 58.79
CA GLU A 180 16.88 -21.46 57.76
C GLU A 180 17.22 -20.81 56.40
N GLU A 181 18.08 -21.45 55.61
CA GLU A 181 18.20 -21.17 54.17
C GLU A 181 16.92 -21.70 53.49
N SER A 182 16.00 -20.78 53.17
CA SER A 182 14.82 -21.03 52.35
C SER A 182 15.20 -21.71 51.02
N GLU A 183 14.47 -22.76 50.63
CA GLU A 183 14.66 -23.49 49.37
C GLU A 183 14.46 -22.62 48.09
N ASP A 184 14.15 -21.32 48.24
CA ASP A 184 13.87 -20.38 47.14
C ASP A 184 15.09 -19.58 46.64
N GLU A 185 16.21 -19.49 47.37
CA GLU A 185 17.40 -18.72 46.90
C GLU A 185 18.32 -19.50 45.94
N ASP A 186 18.23 -20.83 45.93
CA ASP A 186 19.09 -21.74 45.12
C ASP A 186 18.70 -21.85 43.62
N ASP A 187 17.60 -21.17 43.23
CA ASP A 187 17.10 -21.07 41.85
C ASP A 187 17.29 -19.65 41.24
N ALA A 188 17.74 -18.67 42.01
CA ALA A 188 17.88 -17.28 41.57
C ALA A 188 18.76 -17.07 40.31
N PRO A 189 19.89 -17.79 40.09
CA PRO A 189 20.71 -17.62 38.89
C PRO A 189 20.09 -18.23 37.62
N LEU A 190 19.36 -19.34 37.76
CA LEU A 190 18.62 -19.95 36.64
C LEU A 190 17.40 -19.11 36.29
N ARG A 191 16.62 -18.67 37.28
CA ARG A 191 15.49 -17.74 37.12
C ARG A 191 15.92 -16.44 36.45
N LYS A 192 17.06 -15.84 36.85
CA LYS A 192 17.61 -14.64 36.19
C LYS A 192 18.07 -14.88 34.74
N SER A 193 18.55 -16.08 34.41
CA SER A 193 18.96 -16.41 33.03
C SER A 193 17.79 -16.76 32.11
N THR A 194 16.75 -17.43 32.63
CA THR A 194 15.50 -17.66 31.91
C THR A 194 14.68 -16.38 31.80
N GLN A 195 14.65 -15.52 32.82
CA GLN A 195 14.07 -14.17 32.75
C GLN A 195 14.76 -13.32 31.68
N LYS A 196 16.10 -13.31 31.59
CA LYS A 196 16.81 -12.60 30.52
C LYS A 196 16.53 -13.14 29.11
N LEU A 197 16.30 -14.44 28.95
CA LEU A 197 15.92 -15.04 27.67
C LEU A 197 14.45 -14.74 27.31
N GLU A 198 13.56 -14.71 28.30
CA GLU A 198 12.15 -14.30 28.14
C GLU A 198 12.03 -12.81 27.84
N GLU A 199 12.82 -11.95 28.49
CA GLU A 199 12.91 -10.49 28.25
C GLU A 199 13.38 -10.16 26.82
N ASN A 200 14.24 -11.00 26.23
CA ASN A 200 14.72 -10.84 24.85
C ASN A 200 13.72 -11.35 23.78
N SER A 201 12.49 -11.71 24.15
CA SER A 201 11.47 -12.08 23.16
C SER A 201 10.92 -10.89 22.38
N PRO A 202 10.76 -11.00 21.05
CA PRO A 202 9.91 -10.09 20.30
C PRO A 202 8.50 -10.03 20.89
N MET A 203 7.98 -11.15 21.42
CA MET A 203 6.60 -11.29 21.90
C MET A 203 6.44 -11.03 23.40
N HIS A 204 7.51 -10.64 24.11
CA HIS A 204 7.47 -10.43 25.56
C HIS A 204 6.57 -9.24 25.89
N GLY A 205 5.71 -9.39 26.91
CA GLY A 205 4.83 -8.32 27.38
C GLY A 205 3.78 -7.84 26.38
N PHE A 206 3.59 -8.51 25.24
CA PHE A 206 2.57 -8.13 24.28
C PHE A 206 1.17 -8.54 24.79
N ASN A 207 0.31 -7.55 25.01
CA ASN A 207 -1.06 -7.76 25.43
C ASN A 207 -2.00 -7.71 24.22
N LEU A 208 -2.77 -8.77 23.98
CA LEU A 208 -3.76 -8.85 22.90
C LEU A 208 -4.98 -7.96 23.16
N GLU A 209 -5.24 -7.54 24.40
CA GLU A 209 -6.38 -6.70 24.75
C GLU A 209 -6.09 -5.20 24.56
N GLU A 210 -4.82 -4.80 24.56
CA GLU A 210 -4.41 -3.40 24.46
C GLU A 210 -4.19 -2.99 23.00
N SER A 211 -4.83 -1.88 22.60
CA SER A 211 -4.57 -1.24 21.31
C SER A 211 -3.31 -0.39 21.38
N LYS A 212 -2.65 -0.23 20.23
CA LYS A 212 -1.48 0.65 20.14
C LYS A 212 -1.93 2.11 20.34
N PRO A 213 -1.25 2.91 21.17
CA PRO A 213 -1.58 4.33 21.30
C PRO A 213 -1.44 5.03 19.94
N LEU A 214 -2.36 5.94 19.63
CA LEU A 214 -2.40 6.66 18.35
C LEU A 214 -1.13 7.46 18.08
N GLN A 215 -0.47 7.95 19.14
CA GLN A 215 0.80 8.64 19.04
C GLN A 215 1.94 7.76 18.49
N GLU A 216 1.83 6.44 18.61
CA GLU A 216 2.82 5.46 18.13
C GLU A 216 2.37 4.69 16.90
N LEU A 217 1.15 4.92 16.39
CA LEU A 217 0.59 4.19 15.25
C LEU A 217 1.47 4.31 14.01
N PHE A 218 1.84 5.55 13.67
CA PHE A 218 2.75 5.85 12.56
C PHE A 218 4.17 6.13 13.10
N PRO A 219 5.22 5.68 12.40
CA PRO A 219 6.59 5.89 12.85
C PRO A 219 6.96 7.38 12.82
N ASP A 220 8.11 7.74 13.41
CA ASP A 220 8.69 9.06 13.18
C ASP A 220 8.82 9.36 11.67
N ARG A 221 8.94 10.61 11.26
CA ARG A 221 9.18 10.87 9.83
C ARG A 221 10.43 10.12 9.38
N GLN A 222 10.39 9.54 8.18
CA GLN A 222 11.62 9.16 7.48
C GLN A 222 12.56 10.36 7.58
N ASN A 223 13.79 10.15 8.06
CA ASN A 223 14.80 11.18 8.02
C ASN A 223 15.10 11.40 6.54
N LEU A 224 14.30 12.24 5.87
CA LEU A 224 14.61 12.70 4.54
C LEU A 224 16.02 13.28 4.63
N PRO A 225 16.91 12.94 3.68
CA PRO A 225 18.29 13.34 3.78
C PRO A 225 18.37 14.86 3.96
N ALA A 226 19.05 15.31 5.02
CA ALA A 226 19.11 16.73 5.31
C ALA A 226 19.78 17.48 4.14
N PRO A 227 19.30 18.68 3.77
CA PRO A 227 19.86 19.40 2.63
C PRO A 227 21.38 19.59 2.76
N ALA A 228 22.09 19.35 1.65
CA ALA A 228 23.53 19.54 1.53
C ALA A 228 23.94 21.02 1.39
N LEU A 229 22.96 21.92 1.27
CA LEU A 229 23.11 23.38 1.21
C LEU A 229 22.12 24.06 2.17
N LEU A 230 22.38 25.32 2.52
CA LEU A 230 21.43 26.16 3.26
C LEU A 230 20.35 26.72 2.36
N SER A 231 20.71 27.18 1.15
CA SER A 231 19.77 27.67 0.14
C SER A 231 20.37 27.54 -1.27
N LEU A 232 19.52 27.35 -2.28
CA LEU A 232 19.88 27.42 -3.69
C LEU A 232 18.67 27.93 -4.49
N HIS A 233 18.65 29.19 -4.90
CA HIS A 233 17.47 29.83 -5.48
C HIS A 233 17.86 30.82 -6.58
N LEU A 234 16.91 31.30 -7.39
CA LEU A 234 17.16 32.37 -8.35
C LEU A 234 17.58 33.63 -7.60
N SER A 235 18.65 34.26 -8.09
CA SER A 235 19.16 35.51 -7.53
C SER A 235 18.15 36.66 -7.74
N HIS A 236 18.21 37.66 -6.87
CA HIS A 236 17.42 38.90 -7.00
C HIS A 236 17.72 39.67 -8.29
N TRP A 237 18.84 39.35 -8.95
CA TRP A 237 19.25 39.93 -10.23
C TRP A 237 18.65 39.22 -11.45
N ASN A 238 17.97 38.07 -11.26
CA ASN A 238 17.33 37.31 -12.32
C ASN A 238 15.96 37.91 -12.72
N PRO A 239 15.57 37.94 -14.01
CA PRO A 239 16.23 37.37 -15.17
C PRO A 239 17.35 38.25 -15.78
N PRO A 240 18.31 37.66 -16.52
CA PRO A 240 19.27 38.44 -17.30
C PRO A 240 18.58 39.37 -18.31
N THR A 241 19.13 40.55 -18.50
CA THR A 241 18.67 41.50 -19.54
C THR A 241 18.95 40.96 -20.95
N GLN A 242 18.25 41.47 -21.98
CA GLN A 242 18.50 41.05 -23.36
C GLN A 242 19.98 41.17 -23.78
N ALA A 243 20.68 42.23 -23.33
CA ALA A 243 22.10 42.42 -23.62
C ALA A 243 22.98 41.32 -23.00
N GLN A 244 22.61 40.83 -21.80
CA GLN A 244 23.30 39.73 -21.12
C GLN A 244 22.96 38.37 -21.74
N GLN A 245 21.71 38.18 -22.18
CA GLN A 245 21.30 36.99 -22.94
C GLN A 245 22.08 36.87 -24.26
N LEU A 246 22.35 37.98 -24.94
CA LEU A 246 23.23 38.00 -26.13
C LEU A 246 24.67 37.58 -25.82
N ASN A 247 25.13 37.76 -24.58
CA ASN A 247 26.41 37.26 -24.12
C ASN A 247 26.36 35.78 -23.68
N GLY A 248 25.22 35.10 -23.82
CA GLY A 248 25.03 33.70 -23.44
C GLY A 248 24.60 33.48 -21.99
N GLU A 249 24.27 34.52 -21.23
CA GLU A 249 23.82 34.41 -19.83
C GLU A 249 22.33 34.01 -19.77
N LEU A 250 22.03 32.91 -19.08
CA LEU A 250 20.70 32.30 -19.03
C LEU A 250 19.96 32.60 -17.72
N LEU A 251 20.62 32.37 -16.58
CA LEU A 251 20.02 32.50 -15.24
C LEU A 251 21.05 33.05 -14.25
N TYR A 252 20.57 33.73 -13.23
CA TYR A 252 21.39 34.05 -12.05
C TYR A 252 20.86 33.34 -10.83
N LEU A 253 21.76 32.69 -10.08
CA LEU A 253 21.45 31.90 -8.90
C LEU A 253 22.17 32.46 -7.68
N GLN A 254 21.59 32.25 -6.51
CA GLN A 254 22.20 32.49 -5.23
C GLN A 254 22.27 31.17 -4.45
N CYS A 255 23.46 30.81 -3.99
CA CYS A 255 23.72 29.61 -3.21
C CYS A 255 24.32 29.97 -1.86
N ALA A 256 23.87 29.31 -0.79
CA ALA A 256 24.48 29.38 0.53
C ALA A 256 24.91 27.98 0.99
N THR A 257 26.19 27.82 1.33
CA THR A 257 26.79 26.52 1.70
C THR A 257 26.64 26.23 3.19
N LEU A 258 26.86 24.97 3.60
CA LEU A 258 26.84 24.55 5.03
C LEU A 258 28.02 25.12 5.84
N GLU A 259 29.00 25.73 5.19
CA GLU A 259 30.05 26.54 5.80
C GLU A 259 29.59 27.95 6.17
N GLY A 260 28.42 28.39 5.67
CA GLY A 260 27.90 29.75 5.87
C GLY A 260 28.39 30.74 4.80
N GLU A 261 29.04 30.27 3.74
CA GLU A 261 29.47 31.11 2.62
C GLU A 261 28.33 31.27 1.61
N SER A 262 28.25 32.44 0.97
CA SER A 262 27.23 32.75 -0.04
C SER A 262 27.87 33.11 -1.38
N TYR A 263 27.36 32.52 -2.45
CA TYR A 263 27.86 32.64 -3.82
C TYR A 263 26.76 33.14 -4.76
N GLN A 264 27.11 34.06 -5.66
CA GLN A 264 26.29 34.43 -6.81
C GLN A 264 26.82 33.64 -8.01
N ILE A 265 25.95 32.84 -8.63
CA ILE A 265 26.32 31.92 -9.71
C ILE A 265 25.59 32.36 -10.98
N VAL A 266 26.31 32.39 -12.10
CA VAL A 266 25.75 32.63 -13.43
C VAL A 266 25.63 31.29 -14.14
N ALA A 267 24.42 30.98 -14.61
CA ALA A 267 24.19 29.94 -15.61
C ALA A 267 24.34 30.57 -16.99
N HIS A 268 25.21 30.00 -17.80
CA HIS A 268 25.57 30.47 -19.13
C HIS A 268 25.44 29.29 -20.11
N THR A 269 25.34 29.56 -21.41
CA THR A 269 25.23 28.52 -22.44
C THR A 269 26.33 27.47 -22.34
N ASN A 270 27.56 27.88 -21.99
CA ASN A 270 28.69 26.96 -21.82
C ASN A 270 28.84 26.33 -20.41
N GLY A 271 27.93 26.59 -19.47
CA GLY A 271 27.97 26.02 -18.10
C GLY A 271 27.79 27.05 -16.98
N PHE A 272 28.34 26.76 -15.80
CA PHE A 272 28.11 27.49 -14.56
C PHE A 272 29.42 28.02 -13.97
N TYR A 273 29.37 29.23 -13.41
CA TYR A 273 30.51 29.84 -12.71
C TYR A 273 30.07 30.83 -11.63
N VAL A 274 30.97 31.15 -10.69
CA VAL A 274 30.73 32.15 -9.65
C VAL A 274 31.00 33.55 -10.22
N ALA A 275 30.02 34.44 -10.15
CA ALA A 275 30.16 35.83 -10.51
C ALA A 275 30.87 36.65 -9.41
N ASN A 276 31.52 37.74 -9.81
CA ASN A 276 32.11 38.74 -8.93
C ASN A 276 31.05 39.66 -8.28
N SER A 277 29.80 39.24 -8.33
CA SER A 277 28.65 39.91 -7.73
C SER A 277 28.61 39.73 -6.21
N THR A 278 28.01 40.71 -5.54
CA THR A 278 27.63 40.66 -4.12
C THR A 278 26.10 40.75 -3.99
N LEU A 279 25.58 40.69 -2.75
CA LEU A 279 24.17 40.92 -2.48
C LEU A 279 23.69 42.33 -2.90
N GLY A 280 24.56 43.34 -2.82
CA GLY A 280 24.21 44.75 -3.08
C GLY A 280 24.73 45.33 -4.40
N SER A 281 25.59 44.60 -5.13
CA SER A 281 26.18 45.05 -6.39
C SER A 281 26.28 43.89 -7.36
N PHE A 282 25.80 44.10 -8.58
CA PHE A 282 25.82 43.11 -9.63
C PHE A 282 27.00 43.32 -10.57
N ASP A 283 27.83 42.29 -10.68
CA ASP A 283 28.94 42.16 -11.63
C ASP A 283 28.97 40.70 -12.11
N PRO A 284 28.46 40.41 -13.32
CA PRO A 284 28.37 39.05 -13.84
C PRO A 284 29.74 38.48 -14.26
N SER A 285 30.83 39.26 -14.20
CA SER A 285 32.15 38.77 -14.58
C SER A 285 32.60 37.62 -13.67
N PRO A 286 33.34 36.61 -14.19
CA PRO A 286 33.79 35.48 -13.38
C PRO A 286 34.70 35.91 -12.21
N LYS A 287 34.37 35.48 -10.99
CA LYS A 287 35.13 35.76 -9.76
C LYS A 287 36.35 34.84 -9.66
N PRO A 288 37.59 35.34 -9.52
CA PRO A 288 38.75 34.49 -9.28
C PRO A 288 38.61 33.67 -7.98
N LEU A 289 38.58 32.34 -8.08
CA LEU A 289 38.45 31.42 -6.94
C LEU A 289 39.84 30.88 -6.52
N MET A 290 40.04 30.69 -5.21
CA MET A 290 41.29 30.17 -4.65
C MET A 290 41.35 28.64 -4.75
N VAL A 291 42.32 28.08 -5.50
CA VAL A 291 42.55 26.63 -5.53
C VAL A 291 43.72 26.26 -4.60
N LYS A 292 43.51 25.33 -3.66
CA LYS A 292 44.57 24.77 -2.80
C LYS A 292 45.23 23.59 -3.53
N THR A 293 46.41 23.79 -4.13
CA THR A 293 47.18 22.68 -4.73
C THR A 293 47.93 21.86 -3.68
N LYS A 294 47.95 20.53 -3.83
CA LYS A 294 48.71 19.61 -2.96
C LYS A 294 50.21 19.85 -3.14
N ALA A 295 50.92 20.15 -2.06
CA ALA A 295 52.37 20.39 -2.08
C ALA A 295 53.15 19.19 -2.66
N LYS A 296 54.01 19.44 -3.66
CA LYS A 296 55.01 18.46 -4.12
C LYS A 296 55.96 18.15 -2.95
N LYS A 297 56.16 16.86 -2.64
CA LYS A 297 57.14 16.41 -1.64
C LYS A 297 58.54 16.96 -1.98
N ALA A 298 59.01 17.95 -1.21
CA ALA A 298 60.39 18.40 -1.28
C ALA A 298 61.31 17.39 -0.57
N LYS A 299 62.45 17.06 -1.20
CA LYS A 299 63.54 16.33 -0.56
C LYS A 299 64.03 17.11 0.68
N LYS A 300 64.04 16.43 1.83
CA LYS A 300 64.66 16.75 3.14
C LYS A 300 65.03 18.22 3.38
N GLY A 301 64.24 18.89 4.22
CA GLY A 301 64.76 19.89 5.16
C GLY A 301 64.21 21.33 5.08
N LYS A 302 63.32 21.66 4.15
CA LYS A 302 62.62 22.97 4.14
C LYS A 302 61.12 22.79 4.42
N LYS A 303 60.58 23.61 5.32
CA LYS A 303 59.12 23.77 5.51
C LYS A 303 58.54 24.19 4.15
N THR A 304 57.67 23.35 3.59
CA THR A 304 56.87 23.70 2.41
C THR A 304 55.69 24.54 2.89
N GLU A 305 55.71 25.84 2.63
CA GLU A 305 54.50 26.65 2.60
C GLU A 305 53.62 26.15 1.44
N ALA A 306 52.31 26.08 1.64
CA ALA A 306 51.38 25.78 0.56
C ALA A 306 51.48 26.93 -0.45
N GLU A 307 51.89 26.62 -1.69
CA GLU A 307 51.98 27.61 -2.76
C GLU A 307 50.55 27.95 -3.18
N ILE A 308 50.07 29.14 -2.80
CA ILE A 308 48.76 29.66 -3.21
C ILE A 308 48.89 30.13 -4.65
N SER A 309 48.54 29.27 -5.61
CA SER A 309 48.45 29.68 -7.02
C SER A 309 47.07 30.25 -7.32
N TYR A 310 47.01 31.53 -7.70
CA TYR A 310 45.82 32.13 -8.29
C TYR A 310 45.68 31.61 -9.71
N VAL A 311 44.65 30.81 -10.00
CA VAL A 311 44.28 30.53 -11.39
C VAL A 311 43.39 31.68 -11.85
N PRO A 312 43.80 32.51 -12.82
CA PRO A 312 42.90 33.50 -13.41
C PRO A 312 41.73 32.77 -14.07
N ILE A 313 40.50 33.15 -13.75
CA ILE A 313 39.31 32.55 -14.38
C ILE A 313 39.11 33.25 -15.74
N THR A 314 39.58 32.59 -16.79
CA THR A 314 39.14 32.84 -18.17
C THR A 314 37.84 32.07 -18.43
N THR A 315 37.19 32.29 -19.57
CA THR A 315 36.08 31.47 -20.09
C THR A 315 36.40 29.96 -20.21
N GLU A 316 37.64 29.56 -19.93
CA GLU A 316 38.13 28.17 -19.93
C GLU A 316 37.99 27.47 -18.56
N ASN A 317 37.51 28.16 -17.52
CA ASN A 317 37.35 27.65 -16.14
C ASN A 317 35.88 27.57 -15.67
N MET A 318 34.94 27.42 -16.61
CA MET A 318 33.53 27.16 -16.30
C MET A 318 33.32 25.66 -16.02
N HIS A 319 32.49 25.33 -15.04
CA HIS A 319 32.06 23.95 -14.86
C HIS A 319 30.84 23.69 -15.74
N HIS A 320 30.84 22.61 -16.52
CA HIS A 320 29.66 22.25 -17.31
C HIS A 320 28.44 21.94 -16.43
N SER A 321 28.67 21.30 -15.28
CA SER A 321 27.60 21.00 -14.31
C SER A 321 27.65 21.94 -13.10
N LEU A 322 26.49 22.47 -12.70
CA LEU A 322 26.31 23.15 -11.41
C LEU A 322 26.70 22.26 -10.22
N TYR A 323 26.47 20.94 -10.30
CA TYR A 323 26.89 20.01 -9.27
C TYR A 323 28.41 20.04 -9.06
N ASP A 324 29.18 19.92 -10.13
CA ASP A 324 30.65 19.94 -10.08
C ASP A 324 31.19 21.28 -9.55
N LEU A 325 30.53 22.39 -9.91
CA LEU A 325 30.83 23.70 -9.33
C LEU A 325 30.61 23.71 -7.82
N LEU A 326 29.50 23.17 -7.33
CA LEU A 326 29.21 23.15 -5.90
C LEU A 326 30.15 22.22 -5.13
N VAL A 327 30.53 21.08 -5.72
CA VAL A 327 31.56 20.18 -5.18
C VAL A 327 32.91 20.88 -5.09
N SER A 328 33.28 21.69 -6.08
CA SER A 328 34.54 22.45 -6.03
C SER A 328 34.52 23.61 -5.04
N LEU A 329 33.33 24.15 -4.72
CA LEU A 329 33.14 25.24 -3.76
C LEU A 329 33.03 24.78 -2.30
N SER A 330 32.49 23.58 -2.01
CA SER A 330 32.18 23.15 -0.64
C SER A 330 32.51 21.67 -0.38
N ASP A 331 33.50 21.43 0.47
CA ASP A 331 33.83 20.08 0.96
C ASP A 331 32.67 19.47 1.79
N LYS A 332 31.90 20.29 2.54
CA LYS A 332 30.75 19.78 3.30
C LYS A 332 29.60 19.38 2.40
N PHE A 333 29.38 20.08 1.28
CA PHE A 333 28.38 19.70 0.28
C PHE A 333 28.65 18.29 -0.24
N ALA A 334 29.88 18.04 -0.73
CA ALA A 334 30.28 16.74 -1.26
C ALA A 334 30.16 15.62 -0.21
N LYS A 335 30.65 15.86 1.02
CA LYS A 335 30.53 14.88 2.12
C LYS A 335 29.08 14.61 2.51
N LYS A 336 28.23 15.65 2.53
CA LYS A 336 26.83 15.50 2.92
C LYS A 336 26.03 14.75 1.86
N ILE A 337 26.28 14.98 0.57
CA ILE A 337 25.67 14.19 -0.51
C ILE A 337 26.07 12.71 -0.40
N ALA A 338 27.36 12.42 -0.22
CA ALA A 338 27.82 11.04 -0.04
C ALA A 338 27.18 10.36 1.18
N ALA A 339 27.04 11.09 2.29
CA ALA A 339 26.34 10.59 3.49
C ALA A 339 24.84 10.37 3.24
N ASN A 340 24.17 11.32 2.58
CA ASN A 340 22.76 11.21 2.20
C ASN A 340 22.54 9.99 1.30
N TYR A 341 23.43 9.73 0.34
CA TYR A 341 23.37 8.56 -0.52
C TYR A 341 23.55 7.24 0.25
N ALA A 342 24.52 7.19 1.18
CA ALA A 342 24.69 6.03 2.05
C ALA A 342 23.46 5.77 2.93
N GLU A 343 22.83 6.83 3.46
CA GLU A 343 21.57 6.76 4.22
C GLU A 343 20.40 6.23 3.35
N LEU A 344 20.28 6.70 2.10
CA LEU A 344 19.26 6.24 1.15
C LEU A 344 19.43 4.76 0.78
N ASN A 345 20.67 4.33 0.51
CA ASN A 345 20.96 2.93 0.19
C ASN A 345 20.70 2.00 1.38
N ALA A 346 21.00 2.44 2.61
CA ALA A 346 20.73 1.68 3.82
C ALA A 346 19.21 1.52 4.08
N ALA A 347 18.39 2.49 3.68
CA ALA A 347 16.94 2.43 3.83
C ALA A 347 16.26 1.51 2.79
N GLY A 348 16.97 0.94 1.82
CA GLY A 348 16.36 0.13 0.77
C GLY A 348 15.61 0.97 -0.28
N MET A 349 15.99 0.78 -1.54
CA MET A 349 15.65 1.65 -2.67
C MET A 349 14.12 1.90 -2.83
N LEU A 350 13.31 0.84 -2.72
CA LEU A 350 11.84 0.91 -2.86
C LEU A 350 11.14 1.78 -1.80
N SER A 351 11.79 2.05 -0.67
CA SER A 351 11.21 2.89 0.39
C SER A 351 11.32 4.40 0.09
N VAL A 352 12.21 4.80 -0.82
CA VAL A 352 12.52 6.22 -1.08
C VAL A 352 12.35 6.62 -2.55
N ILE A 353 12.32 5.68 -3.50
CA ILE A 353 12.10 6.00 -4.93
C ILE A 353 10.83 6.85 -5.09
N PRO A 354 10.88 8.01 -5.77
CA PRO A 354 9.68 8.82 -6.03
C PRO A 354 8.69 8.05 -6.90
N ALA A 355 7.40 8.17 -6.58
CA ALA A 355 6.35 7.63 -7.44
C ALA A 355 6.14 8.56 -8.64
N THR A 356 6.15 8.02 -9.86
CA THR A 356 6.04 8.80 -11.11
C THR A 356 4.73 8.58 -11.86
N ASN A 357 3.96 7.54 -11.47
CA ASN A 357 2.72 7.13 -12.13
C ASN A 357 1.70 6.52 -11.14
N CYS A 358 1.80 6.87 -9.86
CA CYS A 358 0.87 6.43 -8.83
C CYS A 358 0.77 7.49 -7.72
N PHE A 359 -0.41 7.59 -7.12
CA PHE A 359 -0.63 8.41 -5.94
C PHE A 359 -0.22 7.63 -4.68
N LEU A 360 0.55 8.30 -3.82
CA LEU A 360 0.97 7.73 -2.55
C LEU A 360 -0.14 7.88 -1.51
N ALA A 361 -0.19 6.93 -0.56
CA ALA A 361 -1.10 6.99 0.56
C ALA A 361 -0.78 8.18 1.47
N ASN A 362 -1.81 8.96 1.79
CA ASN A 362 -1.71 10.06 2.74
C ASN A 362 -2.14 9.56 4.13
N PRO A 363 -1.24 9.52 5.12
CA PRO A 363 -1.62 9.11 6.46
C PRO A 363 -2.61 10.10 7.07
N TRP A 364 -3.65 9.58 7.72
CA TRP A 364 -4.69 10.39 8.36
C TRP A 364 -4.25 10.99 9.69
N LEU A 365 -3.20 10.44 10.33
CA LEU A 365 -2.48 11.07 11.43
C LEU A 365 -1.10 11.49 10.98
N THR A 366 -0.70 12.70 11.34
CA THR A 366 0.60 13.25 10.98
C THR A 366 1.19 14.03 12.13
N LYS A 367 2.51 13.97 12.30
CA LYS A 367 3.22 14.82 13.28
C LYS A 367 3.16 16.27 12.83
N PRO A 368 3.24 17.28 13.69
CA PRO A 368 3.20 18.66 13.23
C PRO A 368 4.37 18.89 12.27
N ALA A 369 4.15 19.56 11.14
CA ALA A 369 5.25 20.03 10.28
C ALA A 369 6.15 20.94 11.12
N GLY A 370 7.19 20.38 11.76
CA GLY A 370 8.29 21.19 12.25
C GLY A 370 8.68 22.11 11.10
N PHE A 371 8.70 23.42 11.34
CA PHE A 371 8.90 24.43 10.30
C PHE A 371 9.96 23.91 9.33
N ARG A 372 9.56 23.58 8.08
CA ARG A 372 10.54 23.23 7.05
C ARG A 372 11.54 24.39 7.06
N ARG A 373 12.84 24.09 7.06
CA ARG A 373 13.87 25.14 6.93
C ARG A 373 13.43 26.09 5.82
N PRO A 374 13.54 27.43 6.01
CA PRO A 374 13.12 28.39 4.99
C PRO A 374 13.77 28.02 3.66
N ASP A 375 12.96 27.63 2.67
CA ASP A 375 13.44 27.39 1.32
C ASP A 375 13.06 28.60 0.49
N MET A 376 14.06 29.45 0.24
CA MET A 376 13.91 30.70 -0.51
C MET A 376 13.54 30.47 -1.97
N ALA A 377 13.62 29.24 -2.49
CA ALA A 377 13.16 28.93 -3.84
C ALA A 377 11.66 28.61 -3.88
N ARG A 378 10.98 28.34 -2.76
CA ARG A 378 9.58 27.87 -2.77
C ARG A 378 8.62 28.88 -3.40
N ASN A 379 8.83 30.17 -3.17
CA ASN A 379 8.08 31.25 -3.82
C ASN A 379 8.48 31.45 -5.31
N GLN A 380 9.62 30.92 -5.73
CA GLN A 380 10.11 30.96 -7.11
C GLN A 380 9.75 29.68 -7.88
N GLU A 381 9.33 28.61 -7.20
CA GLU A 381 8.95 27.32 -7.81
C GLU A 381 7.80 27.49 -8.81
N LEU A 382 6.86 28.39 -8.51
CA LEU A 382 5.82 28.85 -9.43
C LEU A 382 6.39 29.36 -10.77
N LEU A 383 7.61 29.90 -10.79
CA LEU A 383 8.26 30.52 -11.95
C LEU A 383 9.35 29.63 -12.60
N SER A 384 9.55 28.39 -12.11
CA SER A 384 10.81 27.65 -12.34
C SER A 384 10.80 26.67 -13.52
N LEU A 385 9.65 26.13 -13.96
CA LEU A 385 9.51 25.36 -15.23
C LEU A 385 8.06 25.35 -15.75
N LYS A 386 7.09 25.20 -14.84
CA LYS A 386 5.64 25.05 -15.14
C LYS A 386 4.97 26.23 -15.88
N HIS A 387 5.65 27.37 -16.04
CA HIS A 387 5.15 28.54 -16.77
C HIS A 387 5.89 28.81 -18.09
N LEU A 388 6.98 28.09 -18.40
CA LEU A 388 7.66 28.21 -19.69
C LEU A 388 6.92 27.42 -20.77
N GLU A 389 6.26 26.34 -20.38
CA GLU A 389 5.30 25.65 -21.24
C GLU A 389 4.00 26.47 -21.29
N GLY A 390 4.01 27.57 -22.04
CA GLY A 390 2.77 28.15 -22.57
C GLY A 390 1.94 27.15 -23.41
N GLN A 391 2.44 25.92 -23.57
CA GLN A 391 1.75 24.76 -24.14
C GLN A 391 0.75 24.10 -23.19
N ASP A 392 0.84 24.28 -21.86
CA ASP A 392 0.04 23.50 -20.91
C ASP A 392 -1.47 23.83 -21.03
N ASP A 393 -1.83 25.09 -21.31
CA ASP A 393 -3.21 25.49 -21.61
C ASP A 393 -3.70 25.03 -23.00
N THR A 394 -2.78 24.57 -23.86
CA THR A 394 -3.08 24.04 -25.21
C THR A 394 -3.00 22.52 -25.30
N ARG A 395 -2.74 21.81 -24.20
CA ARG A 395 -2.65 20.35 -24.21
C ARG A 395 -4.01 19.73 -24.54
N GLU A 396 -4.04 18.86 -25.55
CA GLU A 396 -5.25 18.18 -26.01
C GLU A 396 -5.27 16.73 -25.50
N TRP A 397 -5.66 16.54 -24.24
CA TRP A 397 -5.68 15.23 -23.56
C TRP A 397 -6.42 14.12 -24.32
N SER A 398 -7.49 14.48 -25.04
CA SER A 398 -8.27 13.52 -25.83
C SER A 398 -7.45 12.99 -27.01
N GLU A 399 -6.65 13.83 -27.68
CA GLU A 399 -5.79 13.42 -28.79
C GLU A 399 -4.59 12.60 -28.29
N ASP A 400 -3.96 13.03 -27.19
CA ASP A 400 -2.89 12.27 -26.52
C ASP A 400 -3.37 10.85 -26.19
N LEU A 401 -4.58 10.71 -25.63
CA LEU A 401 -5.11 9.40 -25.27
C LEU A 401 -5.45 8.55 -26.50
N GLN A 402 -6.08 9.12 -27.53
CA GLN A 402 -6.49 8.33 -28.69
C GLN A 402 -5.29 7.89 -29.53
N SER A 403 -4.30 8.76 -29.75
CA SER A 403 -3.06 8.40 -30.45
C SER A 403 -2.36 7.20 -29.80
N LEU A 404 -2.32 7.15 -28.46
CA LEU A 404 -1.80 6.00 -27.72
C LEU A 404 -2.67 4.75 -27.89
N LYS A 405 -4.00 4.90 -27.97
CA LYS A 405 -4.91 3.76 -28.18
C LYS A 405 -4.78 3.15 -29.58
N GLU A 406 -4.40 3.96 -30.56
CA GLU A 406 -4.19 3.63 -31.97
C GLU A 406 -2.79 3.05 -32.26
N LEU A 407 -1.89 3.03 -31.27
CA LEU A 407 -0.59 2.37 -31.40
C LEU A 407 -0.73 0.89 -31.80
N PRO A 408 0.26 0.35 -32.55
CA PRO A 408 0.29 -1.06 -32.94
C PRO A 408 0.12 -2.02 -31.77
N ARG A 409 -0.39 -3.22 -32.06
CA ARG A 409 -0.61 -4.29 -31.07
C ARG A 409 0.01 -5.62 -31.50
N ASP A 410 0.86 -5.58 -32.53
CA ASP A 410 1.34 -6.77 -33.24
C ASP A 410 2.36 -7.53 -32.40
N SER A 411 3.29 -6.84 -31.74
CA SER A 411 4.26 -7.44 -30.84
C SER A 411 3.90 -7.27 -29.34
N ILE A 412 4.52 -8.10 -28.49
CA ILE A 412 4.42 -7.93 -27.03
C ILE A 412 5.02 -6.59 -26.59
N ASN A 413 6.12 -6.16 -27.23
CA ASN A 413 6.78 -4.89 -26.91
C ASN A 413 5.88 -3.71 -27.24
N ASP A 414 5.19 -3.71 -28.38
CA ASP A 414 4.22 -2.67 -28.75
C ASP A 414 3.11 -2.56 -27.72
N ARG A 415 2.59 -3.72 -27.28
CA ARG A 415 1.56 -3.78 -26.24
C ARG A 415 2.09 -3.23 -24.91
N VAL A 416 3.29 -3.60 -24.49
CA VAL A 416 3.90 -3.10 -23.24
C VAL A 416 4.11 -1.59 -23.29
N LEU A 417 4.68 -1.08 -24.37
CA LEU A 417 4.89 0.37 -24.57
C LEU A 417 3.56 1.11 -24.53
N ARG A 418 2.57 0.64 -25.30
CA ARG A 418 1.22 1.19 -25.31
C ARG A 418 0.60 1.24 -23.91
N GLU A 419 0.61 0.12 -23.20
CA GLU A 419 0.01 0.02 -21.86
C GLU A 419 0.76 0.89 -20.82
N ARG A 420 2.09 0.98 -20.90
CA ARG A 420 2.91 1.87 -20.08
C ARG A 420 2.55 3.34 -20.29
N HIS A 421 2.45 3.78 -21.54
CA HIS A 421 2.09 5.16 -21.88
C HIS A 421 0.65 5.49 -21.51
N LEU A 422 -0.29 4.56 -21.68
CA LEU A 422 -1.67 4.73 -21.24
C LEU A 422 -1.73 4.93 -19.72
N ASN A 423 -1.07 4.05 -18.95
CA ASN A 423 -1.01 4.17 -17.50
C ASN A 423 -0.44 5.53 -17.05
N LYS A 424 0.65 5.98 -17.67
CA LYS A 424 1.27 7.29 -17.39
C LYS A 424 0.34 8.45 -17.75
N THR A 425 -0.31 8.41 -18.91
CA THR A 425 -1.22 9.48 -19.37
C THR A 425 -2.44 9.65 -18.46
N TYR A 426 -3.03 8.54 -18.00
CA TYR A 426 -4.12 8.59 -17.02
C TYR A 426 -3.68 9.19 -15.68
N PHE A 427 -2.47 8.85 -15.22
CA PHE A 427 -1.90 9.46 -14.01
C PHE A 427 -1.69 10.96 -14.19
N ASP A 428 -1.06 11.39 -15.27
CA ASP A 428 -0.76 12.81 -15.54
C ASP A 428 -2.04 13.65 -15.66
N PHE A 429 -3.07 13.11 -16.34
CA PHE A 429 -4.38 13.75 -16.40
C PHE A 429 -4.99 13.91 -15.00
N THR A 430 -4.91 12.86 -14.17
CA THR A 430 -5.44 12.88 -12.81
C THR A 430 -4.71 13.90 -11.94
N GLU A 431 -3.38 13.98 -12.06
CA GLU A 431 -2.57 14.98 -11.33
C GLU A 431 -3.00 16.40 -11.69
N ALA A 432 -3.11 16.70 -12.99
CA ALA A 432 -3.55 17.99 -13.49
C ALA A 432 -5.00 18.31 -13.06
N ALA A 433 -5.91 17.34 -13.18
CA ALA A 433 -7.31 17.47 -12.79
C ALA A 433 -7.47 17.74 -11.28
N VAL A 434 -6.74 17.03 -10.42
CA VAL A 434 -6.83 17.25 -8.96
C VAL A 434 -6.28 18.63 -8.60
N ALA A 435 -5.18 19.06 -9.21
CA ALA A 435 -4.63 20.39 -8.99
C ALA A 435 -5.60 21.49 -9.44
N GLY A 436 -6.15 21.40 -10.65
CA GLY A 436 -7.14 22.35 -11.16
C GLY A 436 -8.43 22.38 -10.34
N ALA A 437 -8.93 21.22 -9.88
CA ALA A 437 -10.13 21.15 -9.04
C ALA A 437 -9.95 21.89 -7.69
N VAL A 438 -8.76 21.80 -7.08
CA VAL A 438 -8.45 22.57 -5.86
C VAL A 438 -8.44 24.07 -6.15
N GLN A 439 -7.85 24.50 -7.26
CA GLN A 439 -7.84 25.91 -7.69
C GLN A 439 -9.25 26.43 -7.98
N VAL A 440 -10.12 25.63 -8.62
CA VAL A 440 -11.54 25.95 -8.83
C VAL A 440 -12.26 26.17 -7.49
N VAL A 441 -12.08 25.29 -6.52
CA VAL A 441 -12.74 25.42 -5.20
C VAL A 441 -12.25 26.65 -4.43
N HIS A 442 -10.97 27.03 -4.59
CA HIS A 442 -10.42 28.26 -4.01
C HIS A 442 -10.81 29.54 -4.76
N GLY A 443 -11.44 29.43 -5.93
CA GLY A 443 -11.81 30.57 -6.77
C GLY A 443 -10.61 31.21 -7.49
N GLU A 444 -9.53 30.45 -7.70
CA GLU A 444 -8.34 30.91 -8.43
C GLU A 444 -8.56 30.90 -9.96
N ILE A 445 -9.47 30.05 -10.45
CA ILE A 445 -9.83 29.95 -11.87
C ILE A 445 -11.20 30.61 -12.08
N GLN A 446 -11.30 31.48 -13.09
CA GLN A 446 -12.56 32.12 -13.46
C GLN A 446 -13.45 31.18 -14.29
N PRO A 447 -14.76 31.16 -14.05
CA PRO A 447 -15.68 30.37 -14.86
C PRO A 447 -15.82 30.97 -16.26
N ILE A 448 -16.08 30.10 -17.26
CA ILE A 448 -16.40 30.51 -18.63
C ILE A 448 -17.75 31.22 -18.68
N ASN A 449 -18.68 30.81 -17.81
CA ASN A 449 -20.05 31.30 -17.67
C ASN A 449 -20.26 32.05 -16.34
N PRO A 450 -19.60 33.20 -16.09
CA PRO A 450 -19.70 33.92 -14.81
C PRO A 450 -21.09 34.53 -14.52
N GLY A 451 -21.98 34.58 -15.53
CA GLY A 451 -23.34 35.09 -15.39
C GLY A 451 -24.35 34.07 -14.88
N GLU A 452 -23.98 32.79 -14.80
CA GLU A 452 -24.86 31.71 -14.33
C GLU A 452 -24.70 31.47 -12.81
N PRO A 453 -25.61 30.70 -12.17
CA PRO A 453 -25.45 30.33 -10.77
C PRO A 453 -24.16 29.51 -10.54
N GLU A 454 -23.57 29.61 -9.33
CA GLU A 454 -22.34 28.88 -8.99
C GLU A 454 -22.44 27.35 -9.21
N ALA A 455 -23.63 26.77 -9.07
CA ALA A 455 -23.88 25.35 -9.30
C ALA A 455 -23.77 24.94 -10.78
N SER A 456 -23.91 25.89 -11.71
CA SER A 456 -23.77 25.70 -13.16
C SER A 456 -22.40 26.14 -13.69
N HIS A 457 -21.53 26.68 -12.84
CA HIS A 457 -20.24 27.17 -13.28
C HIS A 457 -19.39 26.06 -13.90
N ILE A 458 -18.82 26.41 -15.04
CA ILE A 458 -17.93 25.59 -15.86
C ILE A 458 -16.60 26.32 -15.98
N PHE A 459 -15.51 25.57 -15.91
CA PHE A 459 -14.15 26.10 -15.98
C PHE A 459 -13.33 25.30 -17.01
N LEU A 460 -12.39 25.96 -17.66
CA LEU A 460 -11.40 25.33 -18.55
C LEU A 460 -10.01 25.76 -18.09
N HIS A 461 -9.17 24.78 -17.76
CA HIS A 461 -7.80 25.03 -17.33
C HIS A 461 -6.91 23.85 -17.73
N LYS A 462 -5.76 24.11 -18.38
CA LYS A 462 -4.84 23.07 -18.86
C LYS A 462 -5.47 22.01 -19.77
N GLY A 463 -6.38 22.42 -20.65
CA GLY A 463 -7.12 21.51 -21.52
C GLY A 463 -8.12 20.58 -20.80
N ILE A 464 -8.43 20.83 -19.52
CA ILE A 464 -9.38 20.04 -18.73
C ILE A 464 -10.63 20.87 -18.44
N PHE A 465 -11.78 20.27 -18.67
CA PHE A 465 -13.10 20.81 -18.34
C PHE A 465 -13.45 20.47 -16.90
N TYR A 466 -13.78 21.49 -16.10
CA TYR A 466 -14.23 21.33 -14.72
C TYR A 466 -15.68 21.80 -14.59
N SER A 467 -16.52 20.97 -14.00
CA SER A 467 -17.90 21.32 -13.65
C SER A 467 -18.21 20.97 -12.21
N VAL A 468 -19.09 21.75 -11.59
CA VAL A 468 -19.58 21.45 -10.25
C VAL A 468 -20.55 20.27 -10.34
N GLY A 469 -20.35 19.24 -9.51
CA GLY A 469 -21.24 18.08 -9.44
C GLY A 469 -22.52 18.36 -8.66
N ALA A 470 -23.27 19.38 -9.08
CA ALA A 470 -24.54 19.86 -8.54
C ALA A 470 -25.56 20.07 -9.68
N ASP A 471 -26.85 20.16 -9.36
CA ASP A 471 -27.91 20.30 -10.35
C ASP A 471 -28.20 21.77 -10.67
N GLY A 472 -27.26 22.44 -11.34
CA GLY A 472 -27.40 23.84 -11.72
C GLY A 472 -28.39 24.09 -12.88
N SER A 473 -28.51 23.14 -13.81
CA SER A 473 -29.39 23.20 -14.98
C SER A 473 -30.80 22.67 -14.73
N GLY A 474 -31.05 22.02 -13.58
CA GLY A 474 -32.33 21.37 -13.26
C GLY A 474 -32.55 20.04 -14.01
N THR A 475 -31.53 19.51 -14.69
CA THR A 475 -31.59 18.23 -15.42
C THR A 475 -31.94 17.05 -14.50
N TYR A 476 -31.54 17.13 -13.23
CA TYR A 476 -31.77 16.08 -12.26
C TYR A 476 -32.92 16.36 -11.29
N ALA A 477 -33.72 17.42 -11.50
CA ALA A 477 -34.76 17.86 -10.58
C ALA A 477 -35.76 16.73 -10.27
N GLU A 478 -36.20 15.97 -11.28
CA GLU A 478 -37.12 14.84 -11.12
C GLU A 478 -36.47 13.59 -10.50
N LEU A 479 -35.14 13.53 -10.54
CA LEU A 479 -34.34 12.40 -10.06
C LEU A 479 -33.78 12.62 -8.65
N GLY A 480 -33.95 13.79 -8.04
CA GLY A 480 -33.45 14.12 -6.69
C GLY A 480 -32.42 15.26 -6.62
N GLY A 481 -32.31 16.07 -7.67
CA GLY A 481 -31.50 17.29 -7.70
C GLY A 481 -30.00 17.04 -7.48
N ASP A 482 -29.38 17.85 -6.61
CA ASP A 482 -27.94 17.80 -6.29
C ASP A 482 -27.44 16.40 -5.89
N GLU A 483 -28.23 15.62 -5.16
CA GLU A 483 -27.84 14.27 -4.75
C GLU A 483 -27.82 13.30 -5.93
N ALA A 484 -28.74 13.47 -6.88
CA ALA A 484 -28.74 12.71 -8.13
C ALA A 484 -27.56 13.11 -9.02
N ALA A 485 -27.31 14.41 -9.22
CA ALA A 485 -26.15 14.92 -9.99
C ALA A 485 -24.82 14.39 -9.44
N ARG A 486 -24.66 14.41 -8.11
CA ARG A 486 -23.48 13.88 -7.43
C ARG A 486 -23.29 12.39 -7.72
N VAL A 487 -24.37 11.59 -7.70
CA VAL A 487 -24.31 10.15 -7.96
C VAL A 487 -24.09 9.85 -9.43
N ALA A 488 -24.70 10.61 -10.35
CA ALA A 488 -24.51 10.51 -11.78
C ALA A 488 -23.02 10.60 -12.14
N ALA A 489 -22.31 11.61 -11.62
CA ALA A 489 -20.86 11.75 -11.85
C ALA A 489 -20.04 10.52 -11.41
N SER A 490 -20.41 9.88 -10.30
CA SER A 490 -19.74 8.64 -9.86
C SER A 490 -20.09 7.42 -10.70
N LYS A 491 -21.28 7.38 -11.29
CA LYS A 491 -21.75 6.31 -12.17
C LYS A 491 -21.17 6.44 -13.57
N ASP A 492 -21.08 7.66 -14.07
CA ASP A 492 -20.40 7.99 -15.31
C ASP A 492 -18.95 7.52 -15.29
N LEU A 493 -18.17 7.91 -14.26
CA LEU A 493 -16.80 7.44 -14.11
C LEU A 493 -16.68 5.91 -14.00
N GLN A 494 -17.63 5.23 -13.35
CA GLN A 494 -17.65 3.76 -13.28
C GLN A 494 -17.85 3.13 -14.67
N ALA A 495 -18.71 3.72 -15.50
CA ALA A 495 -18.93 3.27 -16.86
C ALA A 495 -17.72 3.56 -17.77
N VAL A 496 -17.12 4.75 -17.66
CA VAL A 496 -15.87 5.10 -18.37
C VAL A 496 -14.76 4.11 -18.02
N GLN A 497 -14.60 3.75 -16.73
CA GLN A 497 -13.62 2.75 -16.29
C GLN A 497 -13.80 1.40 -16.99
N GLN A 498 -15.05 0.95 -17.18
CA GLN A 498 -15.35 -0.29 -17.90
C GLN A 498 -15.05 -0.18 -19.40
N LEU A 499 -15.40 0.95 -20.03
CA LEU A 499 -15.06 1.20 -21.44
C LEU A 499 -13.56 1.19 -21.70
N VAL A 500 -12.78 1.78 -20.78
CA VAL A 500 -11.31 1.76 -20.84
C VAL A 500 -10.78 0.34 -20.73
N GLN A 501 -11.36 -0.50 -19.87
CA GLN A 501 -10.97 -1.90 -19.74
C GLN A 501 -11.35 -2.75 -20.97
N PHE A 502 -12.50 -2.49 -21.60
CA PHE A 502 -12.89 -3.23 -22.80
C PHE A 502 -12.05 -2.85 -24.03
N ASP A 503 -11.59 -1.59 -24.14
CA ASP A 503 -10.71 -1.08 -25.20
C ASP A 503 -11.31 -1.22 -26.62
N PHE A 504 -12.54 -0.71 -26.79
CA PHE A 504 -13.25 -0.71 -28.08
C PHE A 504 -12.57 0.22 -29.12
N PRO A 505 -12.14 -0.28 -30.29
CA PRO A 505 -11.38 0.53 -31.26
C PRO A 505 -12.18 1.64 -31.94
N GLU A 506 -13.48 1.43 -32.17
CA GLU A 506 -14.30 2.39 -32.92
C GLU A 506 -14.79 3.59 -32.08
N ILE A 507 -14.64 3.53 -30.75
CA ILE A 507 -15.17 4.53 -29.82
C ILE A 507 -14.04 5.17 -29.02
N ALA A 508 -13.93 6.48 -29.16
CA ALA A 508 -13.02 7.30 -28.38
C ALA A 508 -13.58 7.53 -26.97
N SER A 509 -12.71 7.38 -25.97
CA SER A 509 -13.03 7.60 -24.55
C SER A 509 -12.41 8.90 -24.04
N LEU A 510 -13.09 9.59 -23.12
CA LEU A 510 -12.55 10.78 -22.47
C LEU A 510 -11.81 10.42 -21.17
N CYS A 511 -10.77 11.19 -20.85
CA CYS A 511 -10.17 11.16 -19.54
C CYS A 511 -11.16 11.76 -18.53
N THR A 512 -11.46 11.05 -17.44
CA THR A 512 -12.45 11.50 -16.44
C THR A 512 -11.91 11.29 -15.03
N THR A 513 -12.04 12.31 -14.19
CA THR A 513 -11.68 12.26 -12.76
C THR A 513 -12.75 13.01 -11.96
N VAL A 514 -13.17 12.44 -10.84
CA VAL A 514 -14.14 13.08 -9.93
C VAL A 514 -13.43 13.40 -8.62
N VAL A 515 -13.41 14.68 -8.24
CA VAL A 515 -12.70 15.20 -7.08
C VAL A 515 -13.68 15.71 -6.04
N ASP A 516 -13.59 15.22 -4.81
CA ASP A 516 -14.29 15.76 -3.64
C ASP A 516 -13.30 16.58 -2.80
N TYR A 517 -13.55 17.88 -2.64
CA TYR A 517 -12.68 18.79 -1.88
C TYR A 517 -13.48 19.84 -1.10
N GLN A 518 -13.19 20.01 0.19
CA GLN A 518 -13.89 20.93 1.12
C GLN A 518 -15.43 20.86 1.04
N GLY A 519 -15.97 19.66 0.81
CA GLY A 519 -17.41 19.42 0.70
C GLY A 519 -18.02 19.59 -0.69
N LYS A 520 -17.31 20.22 -1.62
CA LYS A 520 -17.72 20.36 -3.03
C LYS A 520 -17.25 19.14 -3.84
N ARG A 521 -18.00 18.79 -4.89
CA ARG A 521 -17.60 17.79 -5.90
C ARG A 521 -17.33 18.50 -7.20
N ILE A 522 -16.19 18.24 -7.81
CA ILE A 522 -15.80 18.74 -9.12
C ILE A 522 -15.62 17.54 -10.06
N VAL A 523 -16.28 17.59 -11.21
CA VAL A 523 -16.12 16.63 -12.29
C VAL A 523 -15.10 17.21 -13.26
N CYS A 524 -14.06 16.44 -13.56
CA CYS A 524 -12.94 16.85 -14.41
C CYS A 524 -12.91 15.93 -15.62
N GLN A 525 -13.07 16.47 -16.83
CA GLN A 525 -13.12 15.69 -18.06
C GLN A 525 -12.27 16.33 -19.17
N SER A 526 -11.67 15.52 -20.04
CA SER A 526 -11.09 16.05 -21.28
C SER A 526 -12.22 16.45 -22.23
N PRO A 527 -12.13 17.60 -22.93
CA PRO A 527 -13.17 18.02 -23.85
C PRO A 527 -13.16 17.16 -25.12
N VAL A 528 -14.33 16.99 -25.73
CA VAL A 528 -14.44 16.44 -27.09
C VAL A 528 -13.79 17.45 -28.06
N PRO A 529 -12.87 17.01 -28.94
CA PRO A 529 -12.25 17.89 -29.92
C PRO A 529 -13.29 18.68 -30.74
N GLY A 530 -13.13 20.01 -30.74
CA GLY A 530 -13.98 20.93 -31.50
C GLY A 530 -15.27 21.37 -30.83
N ILE A 531 -15.54 20.95 -29.59
CA ILE A 531 -16.79 21.30 -28.89
C ILE A 531 -16.97 22.82 -28.70
N PHE A 532 -15.88 23.58 -28.52
CA PHE A 532 -15.90 25.03 -28.30
C PHE A 532 -15.73 25.89 -29.56
N ARG A 533 -15.40 25.29 -30.72
CA ARG A 533 -15.03 26.03 -31.95
C ARG A 533 -16.12 26.00 -33.02
N GLN A 534 -17.38 25.82 -32.64
CA GLN A 534 -18.46 25.68 -33.61
C GLN A 534 -18.99 27.03 -34.12
N PRO A 535 -19.26 27.16 -35.42
CA PRO A 535 -20.00 28.30 -35.94
C PRO A 535 -21.45 28.28 -35.41
N GLU A 536 -22.05 29.44 -35.16
CA GLU A 536 -23.39 29.61 -34.55
C GLU A 536 -24.54 28.86 -35.27
N ASN A 537 -24.33 28.39 -36.50
CA ASN A 537 -25.31 27.64 -37.31
C ASN A 537 -24.92 26.17 -37.57
N ALA A 538 -24.05 25.57 -36.75
CA ALA A 538 -23.68 24.15 -36.89
C ALA A 538 -24.85 23.21 -36.55
N PRO A 539 -25.02 22.08 -37.26
CA PRO A 539 -26.03 21.08 -36.92
C PRO A 539 -25.76 20.48 -35.52
N PRO A 540 -26.79 19.91 -34.85
CA PRO A 540 -26.64 19.31 -33.53
C PRO A 540 -25.49 18.29 -33.51
N GLN A 541 -24.60 18.46 -32.53
CA GLN A 541 -23.41 17.62 -32.33
C GLN A 541 -23.78 16.19 -31.93
N VAL A 542 -24.90 16.03 -31.22
CA VAL A 542 -25.40 14.74 -30.77
C VAL A 542 -25.97 13.99 -31.97
N LYS A 543 -25.31 12.87 -32.33
CA LYS A 543 -25.69 11.97 -33.42
C LYS A 543 -26.41 10.71 -32.93
N TYR A 544 -26.37 10.47 -31.63
CA TYR A 544 -27.02 9.35 -30.98
C TYR A 544 -27.46 9.75 -29.57
N GLY A 545 -28.68 9.37 -29.18
CA GLY A 545 -29.27 9.67 -27.87
C GLY A 545 -30.05 10.98 -27.83
N SER A 546 -30.42 11.42 -26.63
CA SER A 546 -31.18 12.65 -26.38
C SER A 546 -30.33 13.90 -26.66
N VAL A 547 -30.86 14.83 -27.46
CA VAL A 547 -30.18 16.10 -27.82
C VAL A 547 -30.37 17.13 -26.71
N ASP A 548 -31.62 17.52 -26.45
CA ASP A 548 -32.05 18.43 -25.38
C ASP A 548 -33.41 17.96 -24.82
N SER A 549 -33.38 17.01 -23.89
CA SER A 549 -34.53 16.26 -23.32
C SER A 549 -35.07 15.11 -24.20
N VAL A 550 -36.02 14.34 -23.66
CA VAL A 550 -36.63 13.17 -24.35
C VAL A 550 -37.45 13.59 -25.59
N GLU A 551 -37.65 14.90 -25.79
CA GLU A 551 -38.39 15.50 -26.92
C GLU A 551 -37.61 15.61 -28.24
N GLU A 552 -36.33 15.24 -28.28
CA GLU A 552 -35.57 15.09 -29.52
C GLU A 552 -34.50 14.00 -29.39
N ILE A 553 -34.57 12.98 -30.25
CA ILE A 553 -33.68 11.82 -30.24
C ILE A 553 -32.91 11.69 -31.56
N ALA A 554 -31.60 11.62 -31.46
CA ALA A 554 -30.73 11.27 -32.57
C ALA A 554 -30.46 9.75 -32.59
N SER A 555 -30.48 9.13 -33.77
CA SER A 555 -30.26 7.68 -33.94
C SER A 555 -29.55 7.37 -35.25
N GLU A 556 -28.35 7.91 -35.45
CA GLU A 556 -27.55 7.65 -36.65
C GLU A 556 -27.03 6.21 -36.70
N GLU A 557 -27.17 5.55 -37.86
CA GLU A 557 -26.84 4.13 -38.05
C GLU A 557 -25.36 3.83 -37.76
N ALA A 558 -24.45 4.72 -38.17
CA ALA A 558 -23.01 4.55 -37.96
C ALA A 558 -22.60 4.56 -36.47
N PHE A 559 -23.33 5.28 -35.62
CA PHE A 559 -23.17 5.24 -34.17
C PHE A 559 -23.86 4.00 -33.58
N GLY A 560 -25.04 3.64 -34.09
CA GLY A 560 -25.76 2.43 -33.70
C GLY A 560 -24.90 1.16 -33.86
N GLU A 561 -24.28 0.95 -35.02
CA GLU A 561 -23.40 -0.20 -35.27
C GLU A 561 -22.19 -0.23 -34.33
N ALA A 562 -21.54 0.93 -34.11
CA ALA A 562 -20.38 1.02 -33.21
C ALA A 562 -20.73 0.76 -31.74
N PHE A 563 -21.99 0.98 -31.34
CA PHE A 563 -22.45 0.76 -29.97
C PHE A 563 -22.99 -0.66 -29.70
N LYS A 564 -23.23 -1.49 -30.73
CA LYS A 564 -23.66 -2.88 -30.52
C LYS A 564 -22.69 -3.71 -29.67
N PRO A 565 -21.35 -3.68 -29.90
CA PRO A 565 -20.40 -4.40 -29.04
C PRO A 565 -20.40 -3.89 -27.59
N ILE A 566 -20.60 -2.58 -27.40
CA ILE A 566 -20.69 -1.96 -26.07
C ILE A 566 -21.96 -2.45 -25.37
N ALA A 567 -23.12 -2.38 -26.03
CA ALA A 567 -24.37 -2.89 -25.49
C ALA A 567 -24.24 -4.37 -25.10
N ALA A 568 -23.59 -5.19 -25.93
CA ALA A 568 -23.35 -6.60 -25.63
C ALA A 568 -22.47 -6.79 -24.38
N ALA A 569 -21.40 -6.01 -24.23
CA ALA A 569 -20.49 -6.08 -23.09
C ALA A 569 -21.17 -5.66 -21.77
N PHE A 570 -22.08 -4.69 -21.81
CA PHE A 570 -22.88 -4.25 -20.65
C PHE A 570 -24.19 -5.03 -20.45
N ARG A 571 -24.45 -6.06 -21.28
CA ARG A 571 -25.69 -6.85 -21.26
C ARG A 571 -26.96 -6.01 -21.48
N LEU A 572 -26.90 -5.04 -22.38
CA LEU A 572 -28.00 -4.12 -22.69
C LEU A 572 -28.83 -4.61 -23.89
N LYS A 573 -30.15 -4.51 -23.75
CA LYS A 573 -31.13 -4.87 -24.79
C LYS A 573 -31.43 -3.68 -25.68
N THR A 574 -31.43 -3.92 -26.99
CA THR A 574 -31.97 -2.95 -27.97
C THR A 574 -33.45 -2.70 -27.71
N HIS A 575 -33.85 -1.45 -27.59
CA HIS A 575 -35.21 -1.06 -27.25
C HIS A 575 -35.65 0.18 -28.04
N THR A 576 -36.96 0.41 -28.05
CA THR A 576 -37.56 1.51 -28.80
C THR A 576 -37.85 2.69 -27.89
N VAL A 577 -37.38 3.87 -28.27
CA VAL A 577 -37.67 5.13 -27.59
C VAL A 577 -38.51 6.01 -28.52
N LYS A 578 -39.57 6.61 -27.98
CA LYS A 578 -40.46 7.48 -28.74
C LYS A 578 -40.09 8.92 -28.51
N ASP A 579 -39.81 9.59 -29.61
CA ASP A 579 -39.73 11.04 -29.69
C ASP A 579 -41.13 11.64 -29.96
N ALA A 580 -41.30 12.96 -29.86
CA ALA A 580 -42.52 13.69 -30.21
C ALA A 580 -42.98 13.43 -31.67
N SER A 581 -42.06 13.00 -32.55
CA SER A 581 -42.30 12.83 -33.98
C SER A 581 -42.14 11.41 -34.53
N LYS A 582 -41.21 10.59 -33.97
CA LYS A 582 -40.81 9.28 -34.52
C LYS A 582 -40.40 8.28 -33.43
N GLU A 583 -40.38 6.99 -33.79
CA GLU A 583 -39.82 5.93 -32.96
C GLU A 583 -38.37 5.65 -33.38
N HIS A 584 -37.48 5.53 -32.39
CA HIS A 584 -36.05 5.31 -32.58
C HIS A 584 -35.65 3.99 -31.92
N SER A 585 -34.76 3.24 -32.57
CA SER A 585 -34.19 2.01 -32.00
C SER A 585 -32.82 2.32 -31.41
N LEU A 586 -32.68 2.18 -30.09
CA LEU A 586 -31.44 2.44 -29.36
C LEU A 586 -30.91 1.15 -28.72
N HIS A 587 -29.59 1.05 -28.61
CA HIS A 587 -28.82 -0.04 -28.01
C HIS A 587 -28.33 0.30 -26.60
N LEU A 588 -28.13 1.60 -26.32
CA LEU A 588 -27.76 2.15 -25.02
C LEU A 588 -28.94 2.95 -24.44
N ALA A 589 -28.81 3.41 -23.19
CA ALA A 589 -29.81 4.27 -22.56
C ALA A 589 -30.00 5.58 -23.37
N HIS A 590 -31.21 6.13 -23.37
CA HIS A 590 -31.55 7.35 -24.11
C HIS A 590 -30.69 8.57 -23.73
N ASP A 591 -30.19 8.64 -22.49
CA ASP A 591 -29.32 9.74 -22.05
C ASP A 591 -27.88 9.62 -22.57
N CYS A 592 -27.45 8.45 -23.05
CA CYS A 592 -26.10 8.26 -23.56
C CYS A 592 -25.94 9.03 -24.87
N LYS A 593 -24.98 9.96 -24.91
CA LYS A 593 -24.77 10.83 -26.07
C LYS A 593 -23.61 10.35 -26.93
N GLY A 594 -23.88 10.12 -28.21
CA GLY A 594 -22.86 9.92 -29.23
C GLY A 594 -22.53 11.25 -29.92
N LEU A 595 -21.29 11.70 -29.84
CA LEU A 595 -20.80 12.92 -30.47
C LEU A 595 -19.72 12.61 -31.51
N ALA A 596 -19.75 13.32 -32.63
CA ALA A 596 -18.67 13.29 -33.60
C ALA A 596 -17.66 14.41 -33.28
N GLY A 597 -16.42 14.04 -32.98
CA GLY A 597 -15.33 15.01 -32.79
C GLY A 597 -14.90 15.64 -34.11
N THR A 598 -14.28 16.81 -34.07
CA THR A 598 -13.69 17.44 -35.28
C THR A 598 -12.51 16.67 -35.85
N ASP A 599 -11.96 15.72 -35.09
CA ASP A 599 -10.96 14.73 -35.50
C ASP A 599 -11.58 13.58 -36.32
N GLY A 600 -12.91 13.52 -36.45
CA GLY A 600 -13.63 12.46 -37.15
C GLY A 600 -13.89 11.21 -36.31
N ARG A 601 -13.48 11.18 -35.04
CA ARG A 601 -13.71 10.05 -34.13
C ARG A 601 -15.09 10.13 -33.46
N LYS A 602 -15.61 8.97 -33.05
CA LYS A 602 -16.91 8.82 -32.36
C LYS A 602 -16.68 8.81 -30.85
N TYR A 603 -17.21 9.81 -30.15
CA TYR A 603 -17.14 9.93 -28.70
C TYR A 603 -18.46 9.52 -28.05
N LEU A 604 -18.37 8.90 -26.87
CA LEU A 604 -19.51 8.46 -26.09
C LEU A 604 -19.47 9.11 -24.70
N LEU A 605 -20.56 9.80 -24.33
CA LEU A 605 -20.70 10.59 -23.11
C LEU A 605 -22.01 10.25 -22.37
N ASP A 606 -22.15 10.79 -21.15
CA ASP A 606 -23.34 10.65 -20.29
C ASP A 606 -23.71 9.20 -19.99
N LEU A 607 -22.72 8.43 -19.50
CA LEU A 607 -22.76 6.98 -19.34
C LEU A 607 -23.33 6.52 -18.00
N TYR A 608 -23.86 7.45 -17.22
CA TYR A 608 -24.28 7.17 -15.85
C TYR A 608 -25.46 6.18 -15.76
N ARG A 609 -26.15 5.86 -16.87
CA ARG A 609 -27.27 4.89 -16.96
C ARG A 609 -26.98 3.62 -17.78
N LEU A 610 -25.73 3.19 -17.90
CA LEU A 610 -25.38 1.88 -18.53
C LEU A 610 -25.71 0.64 -17.68
N ALA A 611 -26.40 0.80 -16.54
CA ALA A 611 -26.89 -0.30 -15.73
C ALA A 611 -28.36 -0.08 -15.38
N PRO A 612 -29.18 -1.13 -15.36
CA PRO A 612 -30.61 -1.01 -15.08
C PRO A 612 -30.88 -0.56 -13.63
N VAL A 613 -32.08 0.00 -13.43
CA VAL A 613 -32.55 0.48 -12.13
C VAL A 613 -32.78 -0.69 -11.16
N ASP A 614 -32.35 -0.50 -9.91
CA ASP A 614 -32.64 -1.38 -8.78
C ASP A 614 -34.06 -1.09 -8.25
N ILE A 615 -35.06 -1.43 -9.06
CA ILE A 615 -36.45 -1.05 -8.85
C ILE A 615 -37.03 -1.59 -7.53
N ALA A 616 -36.67 -2.81 -7.12
CA ALA A 616 -37.16 -3.40 -5.87
C ALA A 616 -36.66 -2.62 -4.65
N PHE A 617 -35.43 -2.09 -4.69
CA PHE A 617 -34.93 -1.20 -3.64
C PHE A 617 -35.69 0.13 -3.63
N GLN A 618 -35.90 0.73 -4.81
CA GLN A 618 -36.52 2.04 -4.95
C GLN A 618 -37.99 2.04 -4.48
N GLU A 619 -38.76 1.02 -4.86
CA GLU A 619 -40.15 0.84 -4.40
C GLU A 619 -40.23 0.61 -2.88
N ALA A 620 -39.28 -0.13 -2.31
CA ALA A 620 -39.20 -0.35 -0.87
C ALA A 620 -38.76 0.89 -0.07
N ASN A 621 -38.11 1.87 -0.72
CA ASN A 621 -37.52 3.05 -0.07
C ASN A 621 -37.89 4.35 -0.80
N PRO A 622 -39.17 4.74 -0.82
CA PRO A 622 -39.62 5.92 -1.57
C PRO A 622 -39.06 7.24 -1.02
N SER A 623 -38.61 7.27 0.24
CA SER A 623 -37.99 8.43 0.88
C SER A 623 -36.50 8.60 0.58
N TYR A 624 -35.90 7.70 -0.21
CA TYR A 624 -34.48 7.75 -0.52
C TYR A 624 -34.14 9.03 -1.32
N PRO A 625 -33.00 9.72 -1.07
CA PRO A 625 -32.80 11.10 -1.53
C PRO A 625 -32.74 11.32 -3.06
N HIS A 626 -32.61 10.25 -3.85
CA HIS A 626 -32.56 10.33 -5.31
C HIS A 626 -33.07 9.04 -5.97
N ARG A 627 -33.48 9.09 -7.24
CA ARG A 627 -34.00 7.95 -8.01
C ARG A 627 -32.96 7.25 -8.89
N LEU A 628 -31.73 7.75 -8.97
CA LEU A 628 -30.59 7.09 -9.65
C LEU A 628 -30.05 5.85 -8.88
N THR A 629 -30.93 4.96 -8.44
CA THR A 629 -30.59 3.72 -7.74
C THR A 629 -30.29 2.61 -8.74
N LEU A 630 -29.14 2.68 -9.42
CA LEU A 630 -28.78 1.69 -10.44
C LEU A 630 -28.11 0.45 -9.84
N LEU A 631 -28.35 -0.71 -10.45
CA LEU A 631 -27.60 -1.94 -10.19
C LEU A 631 -26.12 -1.75 -10.50
N ARG A 632 -25.29 -2.61 -9.93
CA ARG A 632 -23.85 -2.63 -10.24
C ARG A 632 -23.59 -3.59 -11.41
N PHE A 633 -22.57 -3.31 -12.22
CA PHE A 633 -22.20 -4.19 -13.35
C PHE A 633 -21.89 -5.62 -12.88
N GLU A 634 -21.24 -5.77 -11.71
CA GLU A 634 -20.93 -7.08 -11.15
C GLU A 634 -22.20 -7.87 -10.77
N ALA A 635 -23.30 -7.18 -10.40
CA ALA A 635 -24.59 -7.81 -10.12
C ALA A 635 -25.30 -8.25 -11.40
N VAL A 636 -25.23 -7.43 -12.46
CA VAL A 636 -25.78 -7.77 -13.79
C VAL A 636 -25.06 -9.01 -14.33
N GLU A 637 -23.74 -9.08 -14.22
CA GLU A 637 -22.96 -10.24 -14.66
C GLU A 637 -23.18 -11.47 -13.75
N ALA A 638 -23.39 -11.29 -12.45
CA ALA A 638 -23.79 -12.38 -11.56
C ALA A 638 -25.17 -12.95 -11.93
N PHE A 639 -26.14 -12.08 -12.26
CA PHE A 639 -27.47 -12.48 -12.70
C PHE A 639 -27.43 -13.21 -14.04
N PHE A 640 -26.64 -12.70 -15.00
CA PHE A 640 -26.40 -13.38 -16.27
C PHE A 640 -25.86 -14.80 -16.07
N ARG A 641 -24.80 -14.97 -15.27
CA ARG A 641 -24.24 -16.29 -14.93
C ARG A 641 -25.25 -17.20 -14.24
N HIS A 642 -26.12 -16.66 -13.40
CA HIS A 642 -27.19 -17.42 -12.76
C HIS A 642 -28.22 -17.92 -13.78
N GLN A 643 -28.64 -17.08 -14.73
CA GLN A 643 -29.56 -17.48 -15.80
C GLN A 643 -28.95 -18.56 -16.71
N VAL A 644 -27.69 -18.37 -17.13
CA VAL A 644 -26.98 -19.36 -17.95
C VAL A 644 -26.89 -20.72 -17.25
N ARG A 645 -26.54 -20.74 -15.96
CA ARG A 645 -26.51 -21.99 -15.17
C ARG A 645 -27.88 -22.65 -15.06
N ALA A 646 -28.94 -21.84 -14.88
CA ALA A 646 -30.30 -22.35 -14.83
C ALA A 646 -30.72 -23.00 -16.16
N GLU A 647 -30.32 -22.40 -17.29
CA GLU A 647 -30.64 -22.92 -18.62
C GLU A 647 -29.84 -24.18 -18.97
N ILE A 648 -28.53 -24.20 -18.67
CA ILE A 648 -27.69 -25.41 -18.79
C ILE A 648 -28.30 -26.56 -17.99
N LYS A 649 -28.78 -26.29 -16.77
CA LYS A 649 -29.40 -27.32 -15.92
C LYS A 649 -30.72 -27.85 -16.50
N LYS A 650 -31.49 -27.03 -17.22
CA LYS A 650 -32.71 -27.49 -17.91
C LYS A 650 -32.35 -28.38 -19.11
N GLN A 651 -31.40 -27.95 -19.94
CA GLN A 651 -30.97 -28.70 -21.12
C GLN A 651 -30.27 -30.02 -20.76
N ALA A 652 -29.55 -30.07 -19.64
CA ALA A 652 -28.90 -31.29 -19.15
C ALA A 652 -29.88 -32.37 -18.63
N LEU A 653 -31.18 -32.09 -18.54
CA LEU A 653 -32.22 -33.04 -18.13
C LEU A 653 -32.89 -33.77 -19.31
N ASP A 654 -32.57 -33.40 -20.56
CA ASP A 654 -33.06 -34.07 -21.76
C ASP A 654 -32.03 -35.13 -22.23
N GLU A 655 -32.25 -36.41 -21.87
CA GLU A 655 -31.22 -37.47 -21.84
C GLU A 655 -30.79 -38.11 -23.18
N ASP A 656 -31.26 -37.68 -24.37
CA ASP A 656 -31.04 -38.46 -25.61
C ASP A 656 -30.15 -37.83 -26.71
N GLU A 657 -29.58 -36.63 -26.53
CA GLU A 657 -28.64 -36.05 -27.52
C GLU A 657 -27.38 -35.42 -26.89
N ALA A 658 -26.25 -35.50 -27.61
CA ALA A 658 -25.00 -34.86 -27.20
C ALA A 658 -25.22 -33.34 -27.07
N PRO A 659 -24.93 -32.72 -25.91
CA PRO A 659 -25.36 -31.35 -25.65
C PRO A 659 -24.54 -30.35 -26.47
N LYS A 660 -25.19 -29.76 -27.48
CA LYS A 660 -24.75 -28.47 -28.05
C LYS A 660 -25.36 -27.37 -27.20
N PHE A 661 -24.61 -26.87 -26.22
CA PHE A 661 -25.04 -25.77 -25.37
C PHE A 661 -24.98 -24.45 -26.15
N GLU A 662 -26.02 -24.13 -26.90
CA GLU A 662 -26.29 -22.76 -27.35
C GLU A 662 -27.26 -22.13 -26.35
N VAL A 663 -26.73 -21.32 -25.44
CA VAL A 663 -27.56 -20.50 -24.52
C VAL A 663 -27.68 -19.13 -25.14
N GLU A 664 -28.90 -18.70 -25.44
CA GLU A 664 -29.14 -17.33 -25.91
C GLU A 664 -28.67 -16.32 -24.85
N PRO A 665 -27.85 -15.32 -25.23
CA PRO A 665 -27.37 -14.33 -24.28
C PRO A 665 -28.53 -13.47 -23.76
N PHE A 666 -28.61 -13.35 -22.43
CA PHE A 666 -29.61 -12.55 -21.74
C PHE A 666 -29.22 -11.07 -21.69
N TYR A 667 -30.17 -10.18 -21.99
CA TYR A 667 -29.99 -8.72 -22.05
C TYR A 667 -31.09 -7.98 -21.28
N LEU A 668 -30.77 -6.83 -20.70
CA LEU A 668 -31.68 -5.97 -19.92
C LEU A 668 -31.86 -4.61 -20.60
N ASN A 669 -33.10 -4.12 -20.64
CA ASN A 669 -33.39 -2.77 -21.13
C ASN A 669 -32.95 -1.74 -20.06
N PRO A 670 -31.98 -0.85 -20.36
CA PRO A 670 -31.49 0.14 -19.39
C PRO A 670 -32.51 1.24 -19.06
N ASP A 671 -33.48 1.50 -19.94
CA ASP A 671 -34.51 2.54 -19.78
C ASP A 671 -35.82 2.02 -19.18
N ALA A 672 -35.91 0.72 -18.87
CA ALA A 672 -37.06 0.17 -18.15
C ALA A 672 -37.22 0.86 -16.79
N PHE A 673 -38.46 1.25 -16.46
CA PHE A 673 -38.84 2.10 -15.31
C PHE A 673 -38.36 3.56 -15.35
N VAL A 674 -37.67 3.98 -16.41
CA VAL A 674 -37.34 5.40 -16.67
C VAL A 674 -38.29 5.94 -17.74
N LEU A 675 -38.45 5.20 -18.83
CA LEU A 675 -39.37 5.48 -19.92
C LEU A 675 -40.43 4.36 -20.02
N PRO A 676 -41.57 4.61 -20.70
CA PRO A 676 -42.56 3.56 -20.95
C PRO A 676 -41.93 2.39 -21.73
N SER A 677 -41.88 1.22 -21.09
CA SER A 677 -41.26 0.01 -21.64
C SER A 677 -42.24 -1.17 -21.71
N PRO A 678 -42.02 -2.17 -22.56
CA PRO A 678 -42.79 -3.40 -22.56
C PRO A 678 -42.74 -4.08 -21.18
N LYS A 679 -43.84 -4.72 -20.78
CA LYS A 679 -43.93 -5.40 -19.47
C LYS A 679 -42.88 -6.50 -19.30
N GLU A 680 -42.48 -7.17 -20.37
CA GLU A 680 -41.41 -8.19 -20.35
C GLU A 680 -40.06 -7.60 -19.93
N ASP A 681 -39.74 -6.38 -20.38
CA ASP A 681 -38.51 -5.69 -20.00
C ASP A 681 -38.55 -5.24 -18.53
N GLU A 682 -39.70 -4.75 -18.08
CA GLU A 682 -39.93 -4.40 -16.67
C GLU A 682 -39.78 -5.61 -15.74
N ASP A 683 -40.37 -6.74 -16.12
CA ASP A 683 -40.30 -7.98 -15.35
C ASP A 683 -38.87 -8.55 -15.31
N ALA A 684 -38.11 -8.44 -16.41
CA ALA A 684 -36.70 -8.84 -16.46
C ALA A 684 -35.80 -7.98 -15.56
N VAL A 685 -35.97 -6.65 -15.60
CA VAL A 685 -35.22 -5.73 -14.73
C VAL A 685 -35.61 -5.90 -13.26
N ARG A 686 -36.90 -6.12 -12.97
CA ARG A 686 -37.37 -6.44 -11.62
C ARG A 686 -36.74 -7.74 -11.12
N ALA A 687 -36.69 -8.79 -11.93
CA ALA A 687 -36.05 -10.05 -11.56
C ALA A 687 -34.56 -9.89 -11.23
N ALA A 688 -33.82 -9.09 -12.01
CA ALA A 688 -32.42 -8.76 -11.73
C ALA A 688 -32.24 -7.97 -10.43
N SER A 689 -33.13 -7.01 -10.14
CA SER A 689 -33.13 -6.24 -8.90
C SER A 689 -33.44 -7.12 -7.67
N GLU A 690 -34.46 -7.98 -7.77
CA GLU A 690 -34.81 -8.92 -6.70
C GLU A 690 -33.72 -9.96 -6.44
N PHE A 691 -33.00 -10.40 -7.47
CA PHE A 691 -31.90 -11.36 -7.36
C PHE A 691 -30.80 -10.86 -6.41
N VAL A 692 -30.49 -9.56 -6.40
CA VAL A 692 -29.50 -8.99 -5.48
C VAL A 692 -29.93 -9.17 -4.03
N ALA A 693 -31.17 -8.80 -3.70
CA ALA A 693 -31.67 -8.83 -2.33
C ALA A 693 -31.99 -10.25 -1.84
N LYS A 694 -32.55 -11.10 -2.72
CA LYS A 694 -33.05 -12.44 -2.37
C LYS A 694 -32.01 -13.56 -2.50
N THR A 695 -30.98 -13.37 -3.33
CA THR A 695 -29.98 -14.42 -3.62
C THR A 695 -28.56 -13.96 -3.31
N VAL A 696 -28.08 -12.88 -3.96
CA VAL A 696 -26.66 -12.46 -3.85
C VAL A 696 -26.27 -12.09 -2.43
N ILE A 697 -27.11 -11.33 -1.71
CA ILE A 697 -26.83 -10.93 -0.34
C ILE A 697 -26.80 -12.14 0.61
N PRO A 698 -27.83 -13.01 0.67
CA PRO A 698 -27.78 -14.22 1.50
C PRO A 698 -26.58 -15.12 1.19
N GLU A 699 -26.29 -15.41 -0.08
CA GLU A 699 -25.16 -16.25 -0.48
C GLU A 699 -23.82 -15.64 -0.06
N HIS A 700 -23.66 -14.31 -0.20
CA HIS A 700 -22.44 -13.65 0.21
C HIS A 700 -22.25 -13.70 1.73
N VAL A 701 -23.31 -13.43 2.50
CA VAL A 701 -23.28 -13.49 3.96
C VAL A 701 -22.98 -14.91 4.44
N GLU A 702 -23.62 -15.92 3.85
CA GLU A 702 -23.35 -17.32 4.15
C GLU A 702 -21.91 -17.70 3.82
N ALA A 703 -21.37 -17.26 2.69
CA ALA A 703 -19.97 -17.50 2.33
C ALA A 703 -18.98 -16.89 3.34
N VAL A 704 -19.26 -15.69 3.86
CA VAL A 704 -18.46 -15.06 4.92
C VAL A 704 -18.55 -15.87 6.21
N ILE A 705 -19.77 -16.25 6.63
CA ILE A 705 -20.00 -17.04 7.86
C ILE A 705 -19.34 -18.42 7.77
N ALA A 706 -19.43 -19.09 6.62
CA ALA A 706 -18.83 -20.40 6.37
C ALA A 706 -17.30 -20.35 6.26
N GLY A 707 -16.68 -19.16 6.20
CA GLY A 707 -15.24 -19.00 6.01
C GLY A 707 -14.75 -19.28 4.59
N LEU A 708 -15.64 -19.30 3.61
CA LEU A 708 -15.30 -19.37 2.19
C LEU A 708 -14.86 -17.99 1.64
N GLY A 709 -15.24 -16.91 2.33
CA GLY A 709 -14.73 -15.55 2.11
C GLY A 709 -13.97 -15.03 3.32
N THR A 710 -13.13 -14.02 3.10
CA THR A 710 -12.49 -13.26 4.18
C THR A 710 -13.54 -12.43 4.93
N THR A 711 -13.49 -12.43 6.26
CA THR A 711 -14.33 -11.53 7.06
C THR A 711 -13.73 -10.12 6.94
N PRO A 712 -14.48 -9.10 6.46
CA PRO A 712 -13.92 -7.77 6.29
C PRO A 712 -13.50 -7.16 7.62
N ILE A 713 -12.30 -6.56 7.71
CA ILE A 713 -11.74 -5.99 8.95
C ILE A 713 -12.21 -4.55 9.19
N ASP A 714 -12.32 -3.75 8.13
CA ASP A 714 -12.72 -2.35 8.19
C ASP A 714 -13.76 -1.98 7.12
N GLY A 715 -14.29 -0.76 7.18
CA GLY A 715 -15.33 -0.29 6.26
C GLY A 715 -14.89 -0.22 4.79
N ASN A 716 -13.58 -0.04 4.53
CA ASN A 716 -13.04 -0.03 3.17
C ASN A 716 -13.06 -1.44 2.58
N GLN A 717 -12.57 -2.45 3.32
CA GLN A 717 -12.63 -3.84 2.88
C GLN A 717 -14.07 -4.35 2.78
N LEU A 718 -14.97 -3.93 3.69
CA LEU A 718 -16.40 -4.23 3.58
C LEU A 718 -16.98 -3.68 2.27
N THR A 719 -16.65 -2.42 1.95
CA THR A 719 -17.09 -1.78 0.71
C THR A 719 -16.59 -2.54 -0.53
N GLN A 720 -15.32 -2.94 -0.54
CA GLN A 720 -14.74 -3.74 -1.63
C GLN A 720 -15.40 -5.12 -1.74
N SER A 721 -15.58 -5.83 -0.63
CA SER A 721 -16.23 -7.15 -0.58
C SER A 721 -17.64 -7.11 -1.16
N LEU A 722 -18.47 -6.16 -0.70
CA LEU A 722 -19.84 -6.01 -1.18
C LEU A 722 -19.88 -5.61 -2.67
N HIS A 723 -19.06 -4.64 -3.07
CA HIS A 723 -19.00 -4.19 -4.47
C HIS A 723 -18.53 -5.29 -5.43
N ASN A 724 -17.53 -6.09 -5.06
CA ASN A 724 -17.04 -7.21 -5.88
C ASN A 724 -18.11 -8.29 -6.10
N LYS A 725 -19.10 -8.37 -5.21
CA LYS A 725 -20.28 -9.24 -5.35
C LYS A 725 -21.47 -8.53 -6.00
N GLY A 726 -21.32 -7.27 -6.41
CA GLY A 726 -22.40 -6.49 -7.03
C GLY A 726 -23.38 -5.89 -6.04
N ILE A 727 -23.13 -5.94 -4.73
CA ILE A 727 -24.02 -5.41 -3.69
C ILE A 727 -23.72 -3.92 -3.47
N PRO A 728 -24.62 -2.99 -3.78
CA PRO A 728 -24.42 -1.58 -3.47
C PRO A 728 -24.61 -1.28 -1.97
N MET A 729 -23.84 -0.33 -1.44
CA MET A 729 -23.84 0.04 -0.01
C MET A 729 -25.18 0.51 0.56
N ARG A 730 -26.17 0.83 -0.29
CA ARG A 730 -27.54 1.14 0.17
C ARG A 730 -28.25 -0.08 0.78
N HIS A 731 -27.80 -1.30 0.47
CA HIS A 731 -28.35 -2.55 0.97
C HIS A 731 -27.75 -3.02 2.31
N LEU A 732 -26.98 -2.18 3.03
CA LEU A 732 -26.38 -2.57 4.31
C LEU A 732 -27.41 -3.08 5.33
N LYS A 733 -28.63 -2.52 5.37
CA LYS A 733 -29.72 -3.04 6.20
C LYS A 733 -30.10 -4.48 5.86
N THR A 734 -30.16 -4.82 4.58
CA THR A 734 -30.47 -6.18 4.12
C THR A 734 -29.34 -7.15 4.46
N VAL A 735 -28.08 -6.70 4.37
CA VAL A 735 -26.90 -7.47 4.80
C VAL A 735 -26.95 -7.74 6.31
N ILE A 736 -27.27 -6.73 7.13
CA ILE A 736 -27.47 -6.88 8.58
C ILE A 736 -28.57 -7.90 8.87
N ALA A 737 -29.74 -7.77 8.23
CA ALA A 737 -30.86 -8.68 8.42
C ALA A 737 -30.54 -10.13 8.00
N ALA A 738 -29.72 -10.32 6.96
CA ALA A 738 -29.24 -11.64 6.55
C ALA A 738 -28.25 -12.22 7.57
N ALA A 739 -27.31 -11.42 8.07
CA ALA A 739 -26.32 -11.84 9.07
C ALA A 739 -26.98 -12.19 10.42
N GLN A 740 -27.97 -11.42 10.86
CA GLN A 740 -28.71 -11.67 12.10
C GLN A 740 -29.48 -13.00 12.14
N LYS A 741 -29.62 -13.71 11.00
CA LYS A 741 -30.20 -15.07 10.97
C LYS A 741 -29.27 -16.13 11.55
N SER A 742 -27.99 -15.81 11.77
CA SER A 742 -26.98 -16.71 12.31
C SER A 742 -26.41 -16.13 13.61
N ASP A 743 -26.24 -16.98 14.62
CA ASP A 743 -25.59 -16.63 15.88
C ASP A 743 -24.05 -16.71 15.84
N ALA A 744 -23.48 -17.06 14.68
CA ALA A 744 -22.04 -17.18 14.50
C ALA A 744 -21.31 -15.86 14.80
N ALA A 745 -20.12 -15.92 15.41
CA ALA A 745 -19.34 -14.71 15.71
C ALA A 745 -19.00 -13.88 14.47
N LYS A 746 -18.72 -14.53 13.33
CA LYS A 746 -18.53 -13.84 12.03
C LYS A 746 -19.75 -13.01 11.64
N ALA A 747 -20.96 -13.53 11.89
CA ALA A 747 -22.20 -12.81 11.59
C ALA A 747 -22.37 -11.60 12.52
N LYS A 748 -22.14 -11.76 13.82
CA LYS A 748 -22.20 -10.66 14.81
C LYS A 748 -21.20 -9.56 14.50
N PHE A 749 -19.97 -9.93 14.13
CA PHE A 749 -18.94 -8.98 13.74
C PHE A 749 -19.31 -8.24 12.44
N LEU A 750 -19.83 -8.96 11.43
CA LEU A 750 -20.29 -8.34 10.18
C LEU A 750 -21.41 -7.31 10.44
N VAL A 751 -22.36 -7.61 11.33
CA VAL A 751 -23.41 -6.65 11.74
C VAL A 751 -22.78 -5.40 12.34
N GLN A 752 -21.89 -5.54 13.32
CA GLN A 752 -21.21 -4.41 13.97
C GLN A 752 -20.45 -3.53 12.97
N LEU A 753 -19.77 -4.16 11.99
CA LEU A 753 -19.05 -3.42 10.96
C LEU A 753 -19.98 -2.70 9.97
N CYS A 754 -21.10 -3.32 9.60
CA CYS A 754 -22.12 -2.66 8.78
C CYS A 754 -22.73 -1.44 9.51
N GLU A 755 -22.99 -1.53 10.81
CA GLU A 755 -23.48 -0.41 11.63
C GLU A 755 -22.45 0.72 11.69
N GLN A 756 -21.16 0.40 11.89
CA GLN A 756 -20.06 1.36 11.82
C GLN A 756 -20.03 2.09 10.48
N GLU A 757 -20.12 1.35 9.37
CA GLU A 757 -20.09 1.94 8.02
C GLU A 757 -21.32 2.82 7.76
N ILE A 758 -22.51 2.46 8.29
CA ILE A 758 -23.71 3.32 8.25
C ILE A 758 -23.46 4.61 9.04
N ALA A 759 -22.91 4.53 10.24
CA ALA A 759 -22.60 5.68 11.10
C ALA A 759 -21.60 6.64 10.42
N VAL A 760 -20.49 6.10 9.92
CA VAL A 760 -19.43 6.85 9.23
C VAL A 760 -19.97 7.52 7.96
N ARG A 761 -20.74 6.80 7.12
CA ARG A 761 -21.31 7.39 5.90
C ARG A 761 -22.30 8.50 6.24
N SER A 762 -23.11 8.34 7.27
CA SER A 762 -24.10 9.33 7.69
C SER A 762 -23.42 10.59 8.26
N ALA A 763 -22.42 10.41 9.14
CA ALA A 763 -21.59 11.49 9.66
C ALA A 763 -20.80 12.22 8.55
N LYS A 764 -20.35 11.50 7.52
CA LYS A 764 -19.70 12.09 6.33
C LYS A 764 -20.63 13.07 5.59
N HIS A 765 -21.93 12.79 5.49
CA HIS A 765 -22.88 13.71 4.85
C HIS A 765 -23.02 15.02 5.65
N LEU A 766 -23.15 14.91 6.97
CA LEU A 766 -23.20 16.08 7.87
C LEU A 766 -21.92 16.92 7.74
N LEU A 767 -20.75 16.29 7.93
CA LEU A 767 -19.48 17.01 7.93
C LEU A 767 -19.18 17.67 6.58
N ARG A 768 -19.53 17.01 5.47
CA ARG A 768 -19.41 17.59 4.12
C ARG A 768 -20.23 18.86 3.95
N ALA A 769 -21.49 18.85 4.41
CA ALA A 769 -22.37 20.01 4.31
C ALA A 769 -21.81 21.18 5.13
N GLU A 770 -21.29 20.92 6.33
CA GLU A 770 -20.69 21.95 7.18
C GLU A 770 -19.36 22.49 6.63
N MET A 771 -18.52 21.64 6.02
CA MET A 771 -17.30 22.10 5.33
C MET A 771 -17.63 22.98 4.12
N ALA A 772 -18.62 22.59 3.30
CA ALA A 772 -19.02 23.36 2.12
C ALA A 772 -19.54 24.75 2.50
N LYS A 773 -20.27 24.88 3.61
CA LYS A 773 -20.74 26.18 4.15
C LYS A 773 -19.59 27.07 4.64
N LYS A 774 -18.54 26.49 5.24
CA LYS A 774 -17.41 27.24 5.79
C LYS A 774 -16.34 27.64 4.75
N GLY A 775 -16.28 26.96 3.60
CA GLY A 775 -15.31 27.24 2.54
C GLY A 775 -13.87 27.20 3.05
N ALA A 776 -13.12 28.29 2.87
CA ALA A 776 -11.73 28.43 3.33
C ALA A 776 -11.53 28.18 4.85
N ASN A 777 -12.59 28.26 5.66
CA ASN A 777 -12.58 27.96 7.09
C ASN A 777 -13.03 26.53 7.43
N ALA A 778 -12.99 25.58 6.47
CA ALA A 778 -13.45 24.21 6.66
C ALA A 778 -12.83 23.50 7.88
N LYS A 779 -11.58 23.82 8.26
CA LYS A 779 -10.92 23.26 9.46
C LYS A 779 -11.70 23.49 10.76
N TYR A 780 -12.42 24.61 10.86
CA TYR A 780 -13.25 24.93 12.03
C TYR A 780 -14.49 24.04 12.10
N ALA A 781 -15.14 23.78 10.95
CA ALA A 781 -16.25 22.84 10.87
C ALA A 781 -15.82 21.42 11.24
N VAL A 782 -14.64 20.98 10.78
CA VAL A 782 -14.08 19.67 11.10
C VAL A 782 -13.88 19.51 12.61
N ALA A 783 -13.13 20.40 13.25
CA ALA A 783 -12.88 20.31 14.69
C ALA A 783 -14.18 20.34 15.50
N HIS A 784 -15.12 21.23 15.12
CA HIS A 784 -16.41 21.35 15.81
C HIS A 784 -17.24 20.07 15.70
N VAL A 785 -17.52 19.59 14.49
CA VAL A 785 -18.38 18.40 14.29
C VAL A 785 -17.73 17.14 14.87
N LEU A 786 -16.40 17.00 14.81
CA LEU A 786 -15.71 15.88 15.46
C LEU A 786 -15.88 15.90 16.99
N ASN A 787 -15.84 17.07 17.63
CA ASN A 787 -16.15 17.19 19.07
C ASN A 787 -17.62 16.88 19.37
N LEU A 788 -18.56 17.25 18.50
CA LEU A 788 -19.98 16.91 18.68
C LEU A 788 -20.24 15.39 18.60
N LEU A 789 -19.54 14.70 17.71
CA LEU A 789 -19.72 13.26 17.49
C LEU A 789 -18.92 12.40 18.48
N LEU A 790 -17.66 12.78 18.75
CA LEU A 790 -16.69 11.95 19.49
C LEU A 790 -16.29 12.54 20.86
N GLY A 791 -16.77 13.75 21.19
CA GLY A 791 -16.55 14.43 22.47
C GLY A 791 -17.84 14.58 23.29
N SER A 792 -17.78 15.43 24.31
CA SER A 792 -18.92 15.81 25.17
C SER A 792 -19.29 17.28 25.12
N SER A 793 -18.50 18.14 24.47
CA SER A 793 -18.76 19.59 24.43
C SER A 793 -19.33 20.10 23.12
N SER A 794 -20.11 21.18 23.23
CA SER A 794 -20.68 21.95 22.12
C SER A 794 -19.79 23.14 21.73
N ASN A 795 -18.49 23.11 22.06
CA ASN A 795 -17.62 24.27 21.85
C ASN A 795 -17.62 24.70 20.39
N VAL A 796 -18.06 25.94 20.18
CA VAL A 796 -18.07 26.61 18.88
C VAL A 796 -16.71 27.29 18.73
N PHE A 797 -15.95 26.89 17.72
CA PHE A 797 -14.72 27.60 17.39
C PHE A 797 -15.06 28.82 16.53
N ASP A 798 -14.98 30.00 17.12
CA ASP A 798 -15.12 31.25 16.37
C ASP A 798 -13.95 31.44 15.40
N THR A 799 -14.25 31.90 14.19
CA THR A 799 -13.22 32.37 13.26
C THR A 799 -12.52 33.59 13.86
N PRO A 800 -11.18 33.68 13.81
CA PRO A 800 -10.41 34.80 14.38
C PRO A 800 -10.98 36.17 13.95
N ALA A 801 -11.09 37.09 14.92
CA ALA A 801 -11.56 38.44 14.66
C ALA A 801 -10.71 39.14 13.59
N GLY A 802 -11.35 39.62 12.52
CA GLY A 802 -10.69 40.33 11.40
C GLY A 802 -10.64 39.57 10.06
N LEU A 803 -11.02 38.29 10.02
CA LEU A 803 -11.30 37.59 8.77
C LEU A 803 -12.70 37.99 8.24
N LEU A 804 -12.87 38.12 6.92
CA LEU A 804 -14.17 38.36 6.29
C LEU A 804 -15.20 37.36 6.85
N LYS A 805 -16.31 37.86 7.41
CA LYS A 805 -17.38 37.04 7.98
C LYS A 805 -17.89 36.08 6.90
N VAL A 806 -17.54 34.80 7.01
CA VAL A 806 -18.24 33.72 6.29
C VAL A 806 -19.60 33.55 6.97
N ALA A 807 -20.65 33.30 6.17
CA ALA A 807 -22.05 33.23 6.61
C ALA A 807 -22.25 32.58 7.99
N ASP A 808 -23.10 33.21 8.80
CA ASP A 808 -23.43 32.80 10.17
C ASP A 808 -23.80 31.31 10.20
N THR A 809 -22.99 30.49 10.87
CA THR A 809 -23.30 29.07 11.07
C THR A 809 -24.37 28.88 12.12
N VAL A 810 -25.33 28.00 11.82
CA VAL A 810 -26.18 27.37 12.84
C VAL A 810 -25.27 26.63 13.82
N GLN A 811 -25.28 27.02 15.09
CA GLN A 811 -24.59 26.29 16.14
C GLN A 811 -25.35 24.98 16.38
N LEU A 812 -24.75 23.84 16.02
CA LEU A 812 -25.30 22.52 16.30
C LEU A 812 -24.89 22.08 17.70
N SER A 813 -25.84 21.61 18.50
CA SER A 813 -25.56 20.86 19.72
C SER A 813 -25.14 19.41 19.41
N ALA A 814 -24.55 18.71 20.39
CA ALA A 814 -24.16 17.30 20.22
C ALA A 814 -25.37 16.40 19.93
N ASP A 815 -26.51 16.67 20.60
CA ASP A 815 -27.75 15.92 20.39
C ASP A 815 -28.34 16.18 18.99
N GLU A 816 -28.31 17.42 18.51
CA GLU A 816 -28.74 17.74 17.15
C GLU A 816 -27.84 17.12 16.08
N ALA A 817 -26.52 17.10 16.29
CA ALA A 817 -25.59 16.45 15.37
C ALA A 817 -25.84 14.94 15.31
N LYS A 818 -25.98 14.27 16.46
CA LYS A 818 -26.29 12.84 16.54
C LYS A 818 -27.67 12.53 15.95
N ALA A 819 -28.67 13.36 16.21
CA ALA A 819 -30.00 13.25 15.62
C ALA A 819 -29.97 13.43 14.09
N ALA A 820 -29.19 14.39 13.58
CA ALA A 820 -29.01 14.61 12.15
C ALA A 820 -28.35 13.39 11.49
N VAL A 821 -27.32 12.81 12.11
CA VAL A 821 -26.69 11.57 11.63
C VAL A 821 -27.69 10.41 11.63
N ALA A 822 -28.46 10.22 12.70
CA ALA A 822 -29.49 9.18 12.78
C ALA A 822 -30.60 9.38 11.73
N ALA A 823 -31.03 10.62 11.47
CA ALA A 823 -31.99 10.93 10.43
C ALA A 823 -31.45 10.60 9.04
N ILE A 824 -30.18 10.94 8.75
CA ILE A 824 -29.52 10.58 7.49
C ILE A 824 -29.43 9.04 7.35
N ALA A 825 -29.11 8.33 8.44
CA ALA A 825 -29.05 6.87 8.46
C ALA A 825 -30.41 6.24 8.12
N LYS A 826 -31.50 6.77 8.72
CA LYS A 826 -32.87 6.33 8.48
C LYS A 826 -33.29 6.58 7.03
N THR A 827 -33.01 7.77 6.48
CA THR A 827 -33.41 8.11 5.11
C THR A 827 -32.62 7.34 4.06
N ARG A 828 -31.31 7.11 4.26
CA ARG A 828 -30.44 6.49 3.23
C ARG A 828 -30.33 4.96 3.34
N PHE A 829 -30.41 4.41 4.54
CA PHE A 829 -30.23 2.97 4.74
C PHE A 829 -31.48 2.30 5.32
N GLY A 830 -32.52 3.07 5.66
CA GLY A 830 -33.71 2.53 6.34
C GLY A 830 -33.38 1.97 7.73
N TYR A 831 -32.27 2.41 8.34
CA TYR A 831 -31.69 1.84 9.56
C TYR A 831 -31.82 2.79 10.75
N GLU A 832 -32.20 2.27 11.91
CA GLU A 832 -32.24 3.02 13.16
C GLU A 832 -30.88 2.91 13.85
N LEU A 833 -30.05 3.94 13.68
CA LEU A 833 -28.67 3.93 14.15
C LEU A 833 -28.60 4.18 15.66
N ASP A 834 -27.92 3.28 16.38
CA ASP A 834 -27.49 3.55 17.75
C ASP A 834 -26.31 4.52 17.75
N THR A 835 -26.54 5.74 18.24
CA THR A 835 -25.52 6.79 18.31
C THR A 835 -24.51 6.57 19.44
N ALA A 836 -24.72 5.61 20.35
CA ALA A 836 -23.72 5.20 21.32
C ALA A 836 -22.47 4.61 20.65
N LEU A 837 -22.58 4.12 19.41
CA LEU A 837 -21.47 3.59 18.62
C LEU A 837 -20.30 4.57 18.48
N PHE A 838 -20.58 5.88 18.41
CA PHE A 838 -19.55 6.93 18.37
C PHE A 838 -18.64 6.94 19.60
N ALA A 839 -19.19 6.60 20.77
CA ALA A 839 -18.43 6.47 22.01
C ALA A 839 -17.79 5.08 22.17
N GLN A 840 -18.41 4.04 21.59
CA GLN A 840 -17.90 2.66 21.66
C GLN A 840 -16.70 2.43 20.72
N ARG A 841 -16.68 3.08 19.55
CA ARG A 841 -15.68 2.86 18.48
C ARG A 841 -15.08 4.17 17.93
N PRO A 842 -14.60 5.08 18.79
CA PRO A 842 -14.24 6.44 18.38
C PRO A 842 -13.04 6.46 17.43
N VAL A 843 -12.04 5.59 17.64
CA VAL A 843 -10.84 5.50 16.80
C VAL A 843 -11.19 5.03 15.38
N GLN A 844 -12.01 4.00 15.27
CA GLN A 844 -12.37 3.41 13.97
C GLN A 844 -13.21 4.39 13.15
N ILE A 845 -14.18 5.06 13.79
CA ILE A 845 -15.00 6.09 13.16
C ILE A 845 -14.15 7.29 12.72
N LEU A 846 -13.24 7.76 13.59
CA LEU A 846 -12.34 8.87 13.26
C LEU A 846 -11.45 8.55 12.05
N ARG A 847 -10.78 7.39 12.06
CA ARG A 847 -9.93 6.91 10.96
C ARG A 847 -10.71 6.88 9.64
N GLU A 848 -11.88 6.27 9.64
CA GLU A 848 -12.66 6.15 8.40
C GLU A 848 -13.25 7.48 7.91
N LEU A 849 -13.69 8.35 8.82
CA LEU A 849 -14.12 9.70 8.46
C LEU A 849 -12.97 10.50 7.86
N ALA A 850 -11.78 10.40 8.45
CA ALA A 850 -10.59 11.06 7.95
C ALA A 850 -10.23 10.58 6.53
N GLY A 851 -10.18 9.27 6.29
CA GLY A 851 -9.93 8.72 4.95
C GLY A 851 -11.00 9.11 3.91
N LYS A 852 -12.29 9.10 4.28
CA LYS A 852 -13.41 9.41 3.37
C LYS A 852 -13.56 10.90 3.05
N LEU A 853 -12.94 11.79 3.83
CA LEU A 853 -12.99 13.26 3.66
C LEU A 853 -11.61 13.90 3.45
N GLY A 854 -10.55 13.11 3.38
CA GLY A 854 -9.17 13.58 3.15
C GLY A 854 -8.59 14.35 4.33
N LEU A 855 -9.03 14.07 5.57
CA LEU A 855 -8.55 14.81 6.74
C LEU A 855 -7.18 14.28 7.17
N GLN A 856 -6.21 15.18 7.39
CA GLN A 856 -5.00 14.89 8.13
C GLN A 856 -5.06 15.56 9.49
N LEU A 857 -4.99 14.75 10.54
CA LEU A 857 -5.06 15.17 11.93
C LEU A 857 -3.70 15.06 12.61
N LEU A 858 -3.53 15.79 13.72
CA LEU A 858 -2.31 15.73 14.52
C LEU A 858 -2.15 14.35 15.17
N GLN A 859 -0.98 13.75 15.06
CA GLN A 859 -0.65 12.48 15.69
C GLN A 859 -0.44 12.67 17.19
N LYS A 860 -1.49 12.43 17.97
CA LYS A 860 -1.48 12.41 19.44
C LYS A 860 -2.54 11.44 19.96
N ASN A 861 -2.50 11.13 21.25
CA ASN A 861 -3.57 10.40 21.90
C ASN A 861 -4.73 11.37 22.18
N TYR A 862 -5.90 11.06 21.63
CA TYR A 862 -7.11 11.87 21.78
C TYR A 862 -7.93 11.39 22.98
N GLU A 863 -8.37 12.32 23.82
CA GLU A 863 -9.26 12.05 24.96
C GLU A 863 -10.73 12.09 24.51
N PHE A 864 -11.20 10.97 23.96
CA PHE A 864 -12.60 10.83 23.53
C PHE A 864 -13.58 10.98 24.70
N GLY A 865 -14.74 11.57 24.44
CA GLY A 865 -15.73 11.89 25.47
C GLY A 865 -15.46 13.17 26.27
N ALA A 866 -14.37 13.89 26.00
CA ALA A 866 -14.09 15.24 26.51
C ALA A 866 -14.15 16.27 25.35
N GLU A 867 -13.12 17.10 25.21
CA GLU A 867 -12.92 18.00 24.05
C GLU A 867 -11.69 17.55 23.24
N PRO A 868 -11.78 16.42 22.53
CA PRO A 868 -10.59 15.79 21.94
C PRO A 868 -9.88 16.65 20.90
N PHE A 869 -10.61 17.47 20.13
CA PHE A 869 -10.07 18.16 18.95
C PHE A 869 -10.02 19.68 19.12
N ALA A 870 -8.85 20.26 18.92
CA ALA A 870 -8.66 21.69 18.68
C ALA A 870 -8.57 21.97 17.17
N VAL A 871 -8.80 23.22 16.75
CA VAL A 871 -8.65 23.62 15.33
C VAL A 871 -7.22 23.38 14.82
N ALA A 872 -6.21 23.52 15.68
CA ALA A 872 -4.82 23.24 15.34
C ALA A 872 -4.52 21.75 15.10
N ASP A 873 -5.39 20.85 15.56
CA ASP A 873 -5.25 19.42 15.31
C ASP A 873 -5.64 19.06 13.87
N VAL A 874 -6.40 19.89 13.16
CA VAL A 874 -6.70 19.72 11.74
C VAL A 874 -5.55 20.29 10.92
N VAL A 875 -4.59 19.43 10.59
CA VAL A 875 -3.33 19.80 9.91
C VAL A 875 -3.57 20.12 8.45
N ASN A 876 -4.36 19.29 7.75
CA ASN A 876 -4.64 19.45 6.33
C ASN A 876 -6.01 18.86 5.96
N ILE A 877 -6.58 19.35 4.86
CA ILE A 877 -7.73 18.75 4.17
C ILE A 877 -7.26 18.53 2.75
N LEU A 878 -7.25 17.27 2.32
CA LEU A 878 -6.78 16.82 1.00
C LEU A 878 -7.96 16.52 0.07
N PRO A 879 -7.79 16.70 -1.25
CA PRO A 879 -8.77 16.24 -2.21
C PRO A 879 -8.88 14.71 -2.17
N VAL A 880 -10.11 14.19 -2.06
CA VAL A 880 -10.43 12.77 -2.22
C VAL A 880 -10.99 12.59 -3.61
N PHE A 881 -10.34 11.80 -4.45
CA PHE A 881 -10.75 11.67 -5.84
C PHE A 881 -10.92 10.21 -6.26
N LYS A 882 -11.66 10.05 -7.34
CA LYS A 882 -11.78 8.79 -8.08
C LYS A 882 -11.35 9.07 -9.50
N THR A 883 -10.55 8.16 -10.05
CA THR A 883 -10.02 8.27 -11.41
C THR A 883 -10.13 6.94 -12.12
N THR A 884 -9.95 6.97 -13.43
CA THR A 884 -9.76 5.77 -14.23
C THR A 884 -8.41 5.14 -13.94
N THR A 885 -8.39 3.93 -13.40
CA THR A 885 -7.16 3.15 -13.16
C THR A 885 -6.91 2.22 -14.34
N PHE A 886 -5.75 2.34 -14.99
CA PHE A 886 -5.36 1.41 -16.04
C PHE A 886 -5.03 0.04 -15.44
N ARG A 887 -5.57 -1.03 -16.03
CA ARG A 887 -5.23 -2.42 -15.69
C ARG A 887 -4.79 -3.14 -16.94
N SER A 888 -3.58 -3.69 -16.89
CA SER A 888 -2.97 -4.46 -17.97
C SER A 888 -3.62 -5.84 -18.07
N LYS A 889 -4.28 -6.11 -19.20
CA LYS A 889 -4.74 -7.47 -19.52
C LYS A 889 -3.56 -8.40 -19.74
N LEU A 890 -2.48 -7.88 -20.35
CA LEU A 890 -1.27 -8.63 -20.62
C LEU A 890 -0.63 -9.20 -19.34
N VAL A 891 -0.53 -8.38 -18.28
CA VAL A 891 0.00 -8.81 -16.98
C VAL A 891 -0.95 -9.78 -16.28
N GLU A 892 -2.26 -9.53 -16.34
CA GLU A 892 -3.27 -10.44 -15.76
C GLU A 892 -3.21 -11.83 -16.42
N GLU A 893 -3.19 -11.90 -17.75
CA GLU A 893 -3.06 -13.15 -18.52
C GLU A 893 -1.76 -13.90 -18.19
N ALA A 894 -0.63 -13.19 -18.09
CA ALA A 894 0.66 -13.79 -17.74
C ALA A 894 0.66 -14.40 -16.34
N LEU A 895 0.08 -13.72 -15.35
CA LEU A 895 -0.04 -14.23 -13.98
C LEU A 895 -1.03 -15.39 -13.88
N GLU A 896 -2.13 -15.35 -14.63
CA GLU A 896 -3.08 -16.46 -14.71
C GLU A 896 -2.46 -17.70 -15.34
N ALA A 897 -1.66 -17.54 -16.40
CA ALA A 897 -0.89 -18.62 -17.00
C ALA A 897 0.10 -19.24 -16.00
N ALA A 898 0.80 -18.41 -15.22
CA ALA A 898 1.69 -18.88 -14.15
C ALA A 898 0.90 -19.66 -13.08
N ARG A 899 -0.26 -19.15 -12.64
CA ARG A 899 -1.11 -19.82 -11.64
C ARG A 899 -1.63 -21.16 -12.15
N ASN A 900 -2.12 -21.22 -13.38
CA ASN A 900 -2.69 -22.44 -13.96
C ASN A 900 -1.62 -23.53 -14.18
N SER A 901 -0.36 -23.15 -14.40
CA SER A 901 0.74 -24.10 -14.57
C SER A 901 1.29 -24.68 -13.26
N VAL A 902 0.97 -24.10 -12.09
CA VAL A 902 1.40 -24.66 -10.78
C VAL A 902 0.93 -26.11 -10.60
N GLY A 903 -0.28 -26.43 -11.07
CA GLY A 903 -0.85 -27.78 -10.98
C GLY A 903 -0.30 -28.77 -12.02
N THR A 904 0.34 -28.28 -13.10
CA THR A 904 0.85 -29.12 -14.19
C THR A 904 2.36 -29.34 -14.09
N ASP A 905 3.14 -28.25 -14.02
CA ASP A 905 4.60 -28.27 -13.89
C ASP A 905 5.10 -27.01 -13.17
N LYS A 906 5.67 -27.22 -11.98
CA LYS A 906 6.24 -26.15 -11.13
C LYS A 906 7.36 -25.37 -11.83
N ASN A 907 8.15 -25.99 -12.72
CA ASN A 907 9.26 -25.30 -13.38
C ASN A 907 8.76 -24.30 -14.42
N ILE A 908 7.75 -24.69 -15.19
CA ILE A 908 7.10 -23.81 -16.17
C ILE A 908 6.40 -22.66 -15.43
N ALA A 909 5.70 -22.97 -14.34
CA ALA A 909 5.05 -21.95 -13.50
C ALA A 909 6.06 -20.94 -12.94
N LEU A 910 7.23 -21.40 -12.47
CA LEU A 910 8.29 -20.53 -11.98
C LEU A 910 8.90 -19.66 -13.09
N GLN A 911 9.07 -20.22 -14.29
CA GLN A 911 9.56 -19.46 -15.43
C GLN A 911 8.56 -18.36 -15.82
N LEU A 912 7.29 -18.70 -16.01
CA LEU A 912 6.22 -17.75 -16.33
C LEU A 912 6.10 -16.66 -15.25
N LEU A 913 6.26 -17.04 -13.98
CA LEU A 913 6.25 -16.09 -12.88
C LEU A 913 7.41 -15.09 -12.98
N ARG A 914 8.62 -15.57 -13.26
CA ARG A 914 9.82 -14.72 -13.43
C ARG A 914 9.75 -13.82 -14.65
N GLU A 915 9.00 -14.20 -15.69
CA GLU A 915 8.75 -13.37 -16.87
C GLU A 915 7.63 -12.33 -16.60
N SER A 916 6.60 -12.69 -15.81
CA SER A 916 5.47 -11.81 -15.50
C SER A 916 5.81 -10.61 -14.60
N ILE A 917 6.80 -10.74 -13.71
CA ILE A 917 7.17 -9.68 -12.77
C ILE A 917 7.85 -8.49 -13.47
N PRO A 918 8.93 -8.68 -14.27
CA PRO A 918 9.53 -7.59 -15.04
C PRO A 918 8.54 -6.94 -16.01
N LEU A 919 7.64 -7.74 -16.60
CA LEU A 919 6.57 -7.23 -17.46
C LEU A 919 5.65 -6.27 -16.71
N ALA A 920 5.24 -6.62 -15.48
CA ALA A 920 4.46 -5.74 -14.63
C ALA A 920 5.23 -4.48 -14.21
N GLU A 921 6.53 -4.60 -13.89
CA GLU A 921 7.39 -3.47 -13.57
C GLU A 921 7.59 -2.50 -14.76
N GLN A 922 7.65 -3.02 -15.99
CA GLN A 922 7.74 -2.20 -17.21
C GLN A 922 6.46 -1.40 -17.47
N VAL A 923 5.28 -2.01 -17.29
CA VAL A 923 3.98 -1.36 -17.51
C VAL A 923 3.62 -0.38 -16.39
N TYR A 924 3.74 -0.82 -15.14
CA TYR A 924 3.32 -0.04 -13.98
C TYR A 924 4.41 0.83 -13.37
N GLY A 925 5.66 0.74 -13.83
CA GLY A 925 6.79 1.43 -13.22
C GLY A 925 7.20 0.82 -11.87
N SER A 926 8.10 1.51 -11.16
CA SER A 926 8.70 0.99 -9.93
C SER A 926 7.79 1.06 -8.69
N VAL A 927 6.84 2.00 -8.65
CA VAL A 927 5.97 2.25 -7.49
C VAL A 927 4.52 2.40 -7.93
N ASN A 928 3.70 1.36 -7.70
CA ASN A 928 2.30 1.36 -8.11
C ASN A 928 1.42 0.42 -7.25
N SER A 929 0.15 0.79 -7.05
CA SER A 929 -0.82 -0.02 -6.31
C SER A 929 -1.18 -1.34 -7.01
N GLU A 930 -1.24 -1.38 -8.34
CA GLU A 930 -1.52 -2.62 -9.09
C GLU A 930 -0.33 -3.58 -9.04
N LEU A 931 0.90 -3.06 -9.15
CA LEU A 931 2.12 -3.87 -8.97
C LEU A 931 2.20 -4.50 -7.57
N THR A 932 1.65 -3.85 -6.54
CA THR A 932 1.54 -4.43 -5.18
C THR A 932 0.75 -5.75 -5.18
N LYS A 933 -0.36 -5.81 -5.93
CA LYS A 933 -1.19 -7.02 -6.05
C LYS A 933 -0.47 -8.13 -6.80
N VAL A 934 0.32 -7.75 -7.81
CA VAL A 934 1.19 -8.67 -8.55
C VAL A 934 2.22 -9.28 -7.61
N TYR A 935 2.96 -8.47 -6.84
CA TYR A 935 3.94 -8.99 -5.88
C TYR A 935 3.33 -9.89 -4.81
N ASN A 936 2.16 -9.53 -4.25
CA ASN A 936 1.47 -10.38 -3.28
C ASN A 936 1.12 -11.74 -3.92
N THR A 937 0.44 -11.73 -5.06
CA THR A 937 0.07 -12.96 -5.77
C THR A 937 1.29 -13.80 -6.13
N ALA A 938 2.34 -13.18 -6.64
CA ALA A 938 3.58 -13.85 -7.01
C ALA A 938 4.32 -14.44 -5.81
N SER A 939 4.34 -13.75 -4.66
CA SER A 939 4.94 -14.27 -3.43
C SER A 939 4.25 -15.54 -2.94
N TYR A 940 2.92 -15.59 -3.03
CA TYR A 940 2.14 -16.77 -2.64
C TYR A 940 2.38 -17.94 -3.61
N LEU A 941 2.37 -17.70 -4.93
CA LEU A 941 2.69 -18.73 -5.92
C LEU A 941 4.11 -19.28 -5.75
N ALA A 942 5.10 -18.39 -5.51
CA ALA A 942 6.47 -18.80 -5.22
C ALA A 942 6.57 -19.69 -3.97
N TYR A 943 5.79 -19.39 -2.93
CA TYR A 943 5.71 -20.20 -1.73
C TYR A 943 5.09 -21.58 -1.99
N GLU A 944 4.01 -21.68 -2.77
CA GLU A 944 3.42 -22.96 -3.19
C GLU A 944 4.36 -23.82 -4.05
N MET A 945 5.23 -23.16 -4.82
CA MET A 945 6.29 -23.80 -5.59
C MET A 945 7.53 -24.18 -4.74
N GLU A 946 7.51 -23.95 -3.43
CA GLU A 946 8.59 -24.21 -2.47
C GLU A 946 9.83 -23.31 -2.64
N GLU A 947 9.74 -22.25 -3.43
CA GLU A 947 10.78 -21.24 -3.65
C GLU A 947 10.75 -20.16 -2.55
N SER A 948 11.07 -20.57 -1.32
CA SER A 948 10.90 -19.74 -0.12
C SER A 948 11.67 -18.41 -0.17
N MET A 949 12.90 -18.42 -0.70
CA MET A 949 13.73 -17.21 -0.84
C MET A 949 13.09 -16.17 -1.76
N LEU A 950 12.55 -16.61 -2.90
CA LEU A 950 11.85 -15.74 -3.85
C LEU A 950 10.54 -15.22 -3.23
N ALA A 951 9.80 -16.09 -2.54
CA ALA A 951 8.57 -15.71 -1.86
C ALA A 951 8.80 -14.60 -0.83
N ALA A 952 9.87 -14.68 -0.03
CA ALA A 952 10.20 -13.64 0.93
C ALA A 952 10.64 -12.35 0.25
N ASP A 953 11.49 -12.37 -0.78
CA ASP A 953 11.89 -11.15 -1.51
C ASP A 953 10.67 -10.41 -2.06
N LEU A 954 9.78 -11.13 -2.76
CA LEU A 954 8.54 -10.57 -3.29
C LEU A 954 7.60 -10.10 -2.18
N GLY A 955 7.53 -10.83 -1.06
CA GLY A 955 6.75 -10.43 0.12
C GLY A 955 7.26 -9.14 0.77
N ARG A 956 8.59 -8.93 0.85
CA ARG A 956 9.20 -7.68 1.34
C ARG A 956 8.84 -6.51 0.43
N ARG A 957 8.93 -6.69 -0.89
CA ARG A 957 8.51 -5.69 -1.89
C ARG A 957 7.02 -5.36 -1.75
N ALA A 958 6.17 -6.38 -1.60
CA ALA A 958 4.72 -6.19 -1.40
C ALA A 958 4.41 -5.39 -0.12
N CYS A 959 5.10 -5.68 1.00
CA CYS A 959 4.92 -4.93 2.25
C CYS A 959 5.27 -3.45 2.07
N ILE A 960 6.49 -3.15 1.61
CA ILE A 960 6.94 -1.77 1.37
C ILE A 960 5.97 -1.05 0.44
N MET A 961 5.59 -1.68 -0.68
CA MET A 961 4.72 -1.06 -1.66
C MET A 961 3.31 -0.81 -1.11
N SER A 962 2.74 -1.75 -0.38
CA SER A 962 1.42 -1.58 0.23
C SER A 962 1.37 -0.46 1.27
N GLU A 963 2.43 -0.29 2.07
CA GLU A 963 2.52 0.85 3.00
C GLU A 963 2.55 2.18 2.24
N ARG A 964 3.32 2.25 1.14
CA ARG A 964 3.48 3.46 0.33
C ARG A 964 2.24 3.84 -0.48
N CYS A 965 1.55 2.86 -1.05
CA CYS A 965 0.41 3.07 -1.96
C CYS A 965 -0.94 3.03 -1.25
N SER A 966 -1.11 2.16 -0.25
CA SER A 966 -2.38 1.97 0.47
C SER A 966 -2.37 2.52 1.91
N GLY A 967 -1.19 2.66 2.53
CA GLY A 967 -1.00 3.17 3.88
C GLY A 967 -0.57 2.09 4.87
N ILE A 968 0.14 2.51 5.93
CA ILE A 968 0.69 1.61 6.97
C ILE A 968 -0.41 0.85 7.73
N ASP A 969 -1.53 1.52 7.99
CA ASP A 969 -2.70 0.95 8.69
C ASP A 969 -3.76 0.42 7.70
N SER A 970 -3.37 0.16 6.45
CA SER A 970 -4.25 -0.48 5.48
C SER A 970 -4.35 -1.99 5.75
N VAL A 971 -5.51 -2.56 5.46
CA VAL A 971 -5.72 -4.02 5.59
C VAL A 971 -4.75 -4.80 4.70
N ASP A 972 -4.48 -4.29 3.49
CA ASP A 972 -3.54 -4.92 2.56
C ASP A 972 -2.12 -4.99 3.16
N ALA A 973 -1.65 -3.91 3.81
CA ALA A 973 -0.35 -3.91 4.48
C ALA A 973 -0.30 -4.92 5.64
N ILE A 974 -1.35 -4.96 6.46
CA ILE A 974 -1.46 -5.92 7.58
C ILE A 974 -1.37 -7.36 7.05
N LEU A 975 -2.16 -7.70 6.03
CA LEU A 975 -2.16 -9.04 5.44
C LEU A 975 -0.82 -9.38 4.77
N ASN A 976 -0.16 -8.42 4.11
CA ASN A 976 1.16 -8.61 3.53
C ASN A 976 2.21 -8.92 4.61
N TYR A 977 2.19 -8.24 5.76
CA TYR A 977 3.08 -8.57 6.88
C TYR A 977 2.83 -9.97 7.45
N LEU A 978 1.56 -10.38 7.56
CA LEU A 978 1.21 -11.73 8.00
C LEU A 978 1.74 -12.79 7.03
N ASN A 979 1.58 -12.59 5.72
CA ASN A 979 2.13 -13.49 4.71
C ASN A 979 3.67 -13.50 4.72
N LEU A 980 4.32 -12.33 4.78
CA LEU A 980 5.77 -12.24 4.86
C LEU A 980 6.32 -12.93 6.12
N SER A 981 5.61 -12.84 7.25
CA SER A 981 6.01 -13.55 8.47
C SER A 981 6.11 -15.07 8.26
N LEU A 982 5.22 -15.65 7.43
CA LEU A 982 5.26 -17.07 7.06
C LEU A 982 6.45 -17.38 6.14
N PHE A 983 6.72 -16.53 5.15
CA PHE A 983 7.83 -16.72 4.21
C PHE A 983 9.19 -16.62 4.91
N GLU A 984 9.35 -15.63 5.80
CA GLU A 984 10.56 -15.46 6.60
C GLU A 984 10.77 -16.62 7.59
N HIS A 985 9.68 -17.17 8.15
CA HIS A 985 9.74 -18.38 8.96
C HIS A 985 10.28 -19.57 8.14
N ALA A 986 9.83 -19.73 6.89
CA ALA A 986 10.25 -20.81 6.01
C ALA A 986 11.75 -20.75 5.63
N ILE A 987 12.33 -19.55 5.55
CA ILE A 987 13.78 -19.34 5.31
C ILE A 987 14.61 -19.52 6.59
N GLY A 988 13.97 -19.51 7.76
CA GLY A 988 14.63 -19.64 9.06
C GLY A 988 14.89 -18.32 9.79
N ASN A 989 14.35 -17.20 9.30
CA ASN A 989 14.36 -15.91 10.02
C ASN A 989 13.22 -15.85 11.06
N TYR A 990 13.35 -16.68 12.10
CA TYR A 990 12.31 -16.84 13.12
C TYR A 990 12.05 -15.58 13.95
N ILE A 991 13.08 -14.77 14.24
CA ILE A 991 12.92 -13.53 15.00
C ILE A 991 12.24 -12.45 14.17
N GLY A 992 12.67 -12.25 12.92
CA GLY A 992 12.03 -11.28 12.03
C GLY A 992 10.56 -11.63 11.83
N SER A 993 10.26 -12.92 11.63
CA SER A 993 8.90 -13.47 11.58
C SER A 993 8.04 -13.05 12.79
N LEU A 994 8.54 -13.22 14.02
CA LEU A 994 7.82 -12.84 15.24
C LEU A 994 7.64 -11.31 15.40
N HIS A 995 8.58 -10.49 14.98
CA HIS A 995 8.40 -9.02 15.01
C HIS A 995 7.34 -8.57 14.01
N MET A 996 7.34 -9.13 12.80
CA MET A 996 6.34 -8.80 11.78
C MET A 996 4.94 -9.21 12.21
N ILE A 997 4.78 -10.41 12.78
CA ILE A 997 3.46 -10.85 13.24
C ILE A 997 2.96 -10.00 14.42
N LYS A 998 3.85 -9.63 15.36
CA LYS A 998 3.53 -8.68 16.44
C LYS A 998 3.08 -7.33 15.90
N HIS A 999 3.82 -6.79 14.93
CA HIS A 999 3.49 -5.52 14.28
C HIS A 999 2.12 -5.59 13.60
N ALA A 1000 1.90 -6.61 12.75
CA ALA A 1000 0.65 -6.81 12.03
C ALA A 1000 -0.56 -6.95 12.98
N VAL A 1001 -0.43 -7.77 14.04
CA VAL A 1001 -1.50 -7.98 15.03
C VAL A 1001 -1.80 -6.70 15.83
N SER A 1002 -0.76 -5.94 16.20
CA SER A 1002 -0.93 -4.65 16.91
C SER A 1002 -1.72 -3.64 16.07
N VAL A 1003 -1.37 -3.50 14.79
CA VAL A 1003 -2.07 -2.61 13.86
C VAL A 1003 -3.49 -3.14 13.60
N TRP A 1004 -3.65 -4.46 13.42
CA TRP A 1004 -4.95 -5.12 13.28
C TRP A 1004 -5.90 -4.77 14.42
N ILE A 1005 -5.49 -4.94 15.67
CA ILE A 1005 -6.34 -4.67 16.84
C ILE A 1005 -6.77 -3.19 16.85
N THR A 1006 -5.87 -2.28 16.47
CA THR A 1006 -6.16 -0.85 16.41
C THR A 1006 -7.18 -0.50 15.32
N VAL A 1007 -7.02 -1.08 14.12
CA VAL A 1007 -7.91 -0.88 12.96
C VAL A 1007 -9.28 -1.54 13.19
N CYS A 1008 -9.30 -2.77 13.69
CA CYS A 1008 -10.49 -3.56 13.95
C CYS A 1008 -11.25 -3.08 15.20
N GLY A 1009 -10.55 -2.48 16.18
CA GLY A 1009 -11.12 -2.07 17.47
C GLY A 1009 -11.42 -3.22 18.43
N THR A 1010 -11.04 -4.45 18.09
CA THR A 1010 -11.21 -5.63 18.91
C THR A 1010 -10.20 -6.72 18.55
N HIS A 1011 -9.78 -7.48 19.55
CA HIS A 1011 -8.97 -8.69 19.39
C HIS A 1011 -9.81 -9.95 19.19
N LEU A 1012 -11.14 -9.83 19.20
CA LEU A 1012 -12.09 -10.93 19.03
C LEU A 1012 -12.49 -11.16 17.55
N HIS A 1013 -11.69 -10.67 16.60
CA HIS A 1013 -11.96 -10.89 15.19
C HIS A 1013 -11.78 -12.38 14.83
N PRO A 1014 -12.75 -13.06 14.20
CA PRO A 1014 -12.69 -14.51 13.98
C PRO A 1014 -11.45 -14.98 13.20
N ASP A 1015 -11.01 -14.22 12.21
CA ASP A 1015 -9.85 -14.61 11.38
C ASP A 1015 -8.48 -14.28 12.04
N ILE A 1016 -8.46 -13.60 13.20
CA ILE A 1016 -7.19 -13.34 13.92
C ILE A 1016 -6.58 -14.63 14.49
N ILE A 1017 -7.41 -15.63 14.76
CA ILE A 1017 -7.04 -16.90 15.39
C ILE A 1017 -5.98 -17.64 14.54
N THR A 1018 -6.11 -17.59 13.22
CA THR A 1018 -5.12 -18.18 12.30
C THR A 1018 -3.75 -17.52 12.45
N SER A 1019 -3.71 -16.19 12.51
CA SER A 1019 -2.47 -15.43 12.70
C SER A 1019 -1.83 -15.73 14.05
N LEU A 1020 -2.63 -15.82 15.12
CA LEU A 1020 -2.13 -16.19 16.45
C LEU A 1020 -1.59 -17.63 16.49
N SER A 1021 -2.26 -18.56 15.81
CA SER A 1021 -1.82 -19.96 15.68
C SER A 1021 -0.48 -20.07 14.94
N ASN A 1022 -0.26 -19.23 13.93
CA ASN A 1022 1.01 -19.13 13.23
C ASN A 1022 2.12 -18.61 14.16
N ALA A 1023 1.86 -17.55 14.95
CA ALA A 1023 2.80 -17.07 15.98
C ALA A 1023 3.17 -18.16 16.99
N ILE A 1024 2.19 -18.94 17.45
CA ILE A 1024 2.40 -20.05 18.39
C ILE A 1024 3.30 -21.13 17.77
N THR A 1025 3.07 -21.46 16.50
CA THR A 1025 3.89 -22.43 15.78
C THR A 1025 5.33 -21.92 15.66
N MET A 1026 5.52 -20.64 15.34
CA MET A 1026 6.84 -19.99 15.29
C MET A 1026 7.56 -20.04 16.65
N LEU A 1027 6.88 -19.74 17.75
CA LEU A 1027 7.43 -19.84 19.12
C LEU A 1027 7.80 -21.28 19.50
N SER A 1028 6.99 -22.24 19.06
CA SER A 1028 7.21 -23.67 19.32
C SER A 1028 8.43 -24.20 18.56
N THR A 1029 8.66 -23.74 17.32
CA THR A 1029 9.90 -24.02 16.55
C THR A 1029 11.14 -23.50 17.28
N LEU A 1030 11.05 -22.35 17.95
CA LEU A 1030 12.11 -21.79 18.79
C LEU A 1030 12.24 -22.44 20.17
N GLN A 1031 11.42 -23.46 20.49
CA GLN A 1031 11.40 -24.16 21.79
C GLN A 1031 11.12 -23.23 22.99
N ARG A 1032 10.37 -22.15 22.76
CA ARG A 1032 9.97 -21.19 23.81
C ARG A 1032 8.64 -21.60 24.43
N TRP A 1033 8.66 -22.75 25.11
CA TRP A 1033 7.44 -23.41 25.59
C TRP A 1033 6.63 -22.55 26.58
N SER A 1034 7.29 -21.75 27.43
CA SER A 1034 6.63 -20.90 28.43
C SER A 1034 5.80 -19.78 27.79
N GLU A 1035 6.39 -19.05 26.85
CA GLU A 1035 5.71 -18.02 26.08
C GLU A 1035 4.64 -18.60 25.14
N SER A 1036 4.96 -19.71 24.47
CA SER A 1036 4.00 -20.44 23.62
C SER A 1036 2.75 -20.83 24.41
N ARG A 1037 2.90 -21.34 25.65
CA ARG A 1037 1.77 -21.65 26.54
C ARG A 1037 0.93 -20.43 26.87
N HIS A 1038 1.55 -19.30 27.24
CA HIS A 1038 0.80 -18.08 27.57
C HIS A 1038 -0.03 -17.59 26.37
N TRP A 1039 0.58 -17.55 25.19
CA TRP A 1039 -0.09 -17.20 23.95
C TRP A 1039 -1.20 -18.18 23.55
N LEU A 1040 -0.96 -19.49 23.72
CA LEU A 1040 -1.96 -20.53 23.51
C LEU A 1040 -3.16 -20.35 24.43
N GLN A 1041 -2.95 -20.05 25.71
CA GLN A 1041 -4.04 -19.80 26.67
C GLN A 1041 -4.88 -18.57 26.28
N ASN A 1042 -4.23 -17.45 25.93
CA ASN A 1042 -4.93 -16.25 25.47
C ASN A 1042 -5.69 -16.52 24.15
N THR A 1043 -5.06 -17.22 23.20
CA THR A 1043 -5.69 -17.57 21.91
C THR A 1043 -6.87 -18.52 22.09
N ILE A 1044 -6.79 -19.47 23.03
CA ILE A 1044 -7.91 -20.34 23.42
C ILE A 1044 -9.06 -19.52 23.99
N ALA A 1045 -8.80 -18.59 24.91
CA ALA A 1045 -9.85 -17.72 25.46
C ALA A 1045 -10.56 -16.91 24.36
N ILE A 1046 -9.79 -16.39 23.39
CA ILE A 1046 -10.34 -15.69 22.21
C ILE A 1046 -11.18 -16.65 21.35
N THR A 1047 -10.67 -17.86 21.10
CA THR A 1047 -11.35 -18.86 20.27
C THR A 1047 -12.66 -19.35 20.92
N GLU A 1048 -12.69 -19.45 22.25
CA GLU A 1048 -13.89 -19.74 23.04
C GLU A 1048 -14.90 -18.59 22.96
N ALA A 1049 -14.45 -17.34 23.12
CA ALA A 1049 -15.31 -16.16 23.00
C ALA A 1049 -15.91 -16.01 21.59
N VAL A 1050 -15.15 -16.38 20.56
CA VAL A 1050 -15.58 -16.41 19.14
C VAL A 1050 -16.46 -17.63 18.83
N GLY A 1051 -16.40 -18.70 19.64
CA GLY A 1051 -17.17 -19.93 19.41
C GLY A 1051 -16.64 -20.80 18.26
N ALA A 1052 -15.34 -20.74 17.96
CA ALA A 1052 -14.72 -21.52 16.88
C ALA A 1052 -14.25 -22.91 17.34
N GLU A 1053 -15.20 -23.81 17.66
CA GLU A 1053 -14.92 -25.10 18.30
C GLU A 1053 -13.94 -26.02 17.55
N LYS A 1054 -13.92 -25.97 16.20
CA LYS A 1054 -12.99 -26.76 15.39
C LYS A 1054 -11.53 -26.32 15.60
N GLN A 1055 -11.28 -25.01 15.58
CA GLN A 1055 -9.96 -24.44 15.84
C GLN A 1055 -9.57 -24.63 17.31
N LEU A 1056 -10.55 -24.56 18.22
CA LEU A 1056 -10.35 -24.79 19.65
C LEU A 1056 -9.79 -26.19 19.96
N ALA A 1057 -10.27 -27.23 19.26
CA ALA A 1057 -9.76 -28.59 19.42
C ALA A 1057 -8.26 -28.69 19.10
N ALA A 1058 -7.84 -28.08 17.98
CA ALA A 1058 -6.44 -28.06 17.55
C ALA A 1058 -5.55 -27.26 18.51
N LEU A 1059 -6.02 -26.10 19.00
CA LEU A 1059 -5.27 -25.28 19.95
C LEU A 1059 -5.11 -25.96 21.31
N ARG A 1060 -6.16 -26.61 21.84
CA ARG A 1060 -6.07 -27.40 23.09
C ARG A 1060 -5.12 -28.59 22.95
N PHE A 1061 -5.12 -29.24 21.79
CA PHE A 1061 -4.15 -30.29 21.48
C PHE A 1061 -2.71 -29.78 21.51
N GLN A 1062 -2.43 -28.64 20.87
CA GLN A 1062 -1.11 -27.99 20.90
C GLN A 1062 -0.71 -27.50 22.30
N LEU A 1063 -1.66 -27.02 23.11
CA LEU A 1063 -1.41 -26.64 24.51
C LEU A 1063 -0.97 -27.85 25.34
N ALA A 1064 -1.65 -28.98 25.21
CA ALA A 1064 -1.27 -30.20 25.91
C ALA A 1064 0.13 -30.72 25.48
N GLN A 1065 0.48 -30.61 24.20
CA GLN A 1065 1.84 -30.90 23.73
C GLN A 1065 2.88 -29.96 24.35
N THR A 1066 2.59 -28.66 24.39
CA THR A 1066 3.47 -27.64 24.99
C THR A 1066 3.68 -27.89 26.49
N MET A 1067 2.61 -28.15 27.24
CA MET A 1067 2.66 -28.52 28.67
C MET A 1067 3.46 -29.81 28.92
N CYS A 1068 3.39 -30.78 28.00
CA CYS A 1068 4.21 -31.99 28.06
C CYS A 1068 5.71 -31.66 27.97
N HIS A 1069 6.11 -30.74 27.09
CA HIS A 1069 7.50 -30.29 26.98
C HIS A 1069 8.00 -29.57 28.24
N GLU A 1070 7.10 -28.97 29.02
CA GLU A 1070 7.40 -28.36 30.32
C GLU A 1070 7.30 -29.34 31.51
N ASN A 1071 7.03 -30.62 31.25
CA ASN A 1071 6.82 -31.68 32.26
C ASN A 1071 5.55 -31.53 33.12
N GLN A 1072 4.57 -30.75 32.68
CA GLN A 1072 3.26 -30.60 33.33
C GLN A 1072 2.28 -31.70 32.88
N TYR A 1073 2.64 -32.96 33.10
CA TYR A 1073 1.91 -34.10 32.52
C TYR A 1073 0.45 -34.23 32.97
N LYS A 1074 0.09 -33.77 34.17
CA LYS A 1074 -1.31 -33.86 34.67
C LYS A 1074 -2.22 -32.89 33.93
N GLU A 1075 -1.86 -31.61 33.91
CA GLU A 1075 -2.58 -30.56 33.21
C GLU A 1075 -2.65 -30.86 31.70
N ALA A 1076 -1.54 -31.35 31.13
CA ALA A 1076 -1.50 -31.84 29.75
C ALA A 1076 -2.52 -32.97 29.48
N THR A 1077 -2.71 -33.92 30.41
CA THR A 1077 -3.72 -34.97 30.22
C THR A 1077 -5.16 -34.45 30.27
N ASP A 1078 -5.43 -33.41 31.06
CA ASP A 1078 -6.77 -32.84 31.17
C ASP A 1078 -7.12 -32.04 29.91
N GLU A 1079 -6.19 -31.21 29.42
CA GLU A 1079 -6.33 -30.48 28.15
C GLU A 1079 -6.44 -31.44 26.94
N MET A 1080 -5.67 -32.53 26.93
CA MET A 1080 -5.74 -33.55 25.88
C MET A 1080 -7.09 -34.29 25.88
N ARG A 1081 -7.72 -34.51 27.04
CA ARG A 1081 -9.09 -35.06 27.11
C ARG A 1081 -10.12 -34.07 26.58
N ALA A 1082 -9.96 -32.79 26.88
CA ALA A 1082 -10.84 -31.74 26.37
C ALA A 1082 -10.74 -31.65 24.83
N ALA A 1083 -9.53 -31.68 24.27
CA ALA A 1083 -9.28 -31.72 22.83
C ALA A 1083 -9.93 -32.96 22.18
N LEU A 1084 -9.73 -34.15 22.77
CA LEU A 1084 -10.29 -35.41 22.24
C LEU A 1084 -11.83 -35.40 22.21
N LYS A 1085 -12.47 -34.80 23.21
CA LYS A 1085 -13.93 -34.65 23.25
C LYS A 1085 -14.44 -33.80 22.07
N LEU A 1086 -13.76 -32.69 21.78
CA LEU A 1086 -14.10 -31.82 20.67
C LEU A 1086 -13.84 -32.50 19.32
N PHE A 1087 -12.69 -33.18 19.15
CA PHE A 1087 -12.38 -33.92 17.94
C PHE A 1087 -13.41 -35.01 17.62
N ASN A 1088 -13.81 -35.80 18.63
CA ASN A 1088 -14.87 -36.80 18.48
C ASN A 1088 -16.22 -36.19 18.07
N THR A 1089 -16.53 -35.00 18.57
CA THR A 1089 -17.81 -34.32 18.29
C THR A 1089 -17.87 -33.78 16.87
N HIS A 1090 -16.76 -33.22 16.35
CA HIS A 1090 -16.73 -32.54 15.05
C HIS A 1090 -16.24 -33.40 13.88
N TYR A 1091 -15.33 -34.35 14.13
CA TYR A 1091 -14.69 -35.17 13.09
C TYR A 1091 -14.99 -36.67 13.22
N GLY A 1092 -15.45 -37.13 14.39
CA GLY A 1092 -15.72 -38.53 14.68
C GLY A 1092 -14.49 -39.35 15.08
N GLU A 1093 -14.71 -40.60 15.51
CA GLU A 1093 -13.66 -41.50 16.02
C GLU A 1093 -12.68 -41.98 14.95
N ASP A 1094 -13.11 -41.98 13.69
CA ASP A 1094 -12.32 -42.49 12.56
C ASP A 1094 -11.36 -41.46 11.94
N ASP A 1095 -11.50 -40.18 12.29
CA ASP A 1095 -10.61 -39.13 11.80
C ASP A 1095 -9.17 -39.32 12.32
N GLN A 1096 -8.20 -38.96 11.48
CA GLN A 1096 -6.78 -39.10 11.80
C GLN A 1096 -6.39 -38.25 13.01
N ASN A 1097 -6.89 -37.01 13.12
CA ASN A 1097 -6.56 -36.12 14.24
C ASN A 1097 -7.12 -36.67 15.56
N THR A 1098 -8.31 -37.27 15.54
CA THR A 1098 -8.92 -37.93 16.69
C THR A 1098 -8.09 -39.12 17.16
N LYS A 1099 -7.62 -39.96 16.23
CA LYS A 1099 -6.74 -41.10 16.52
C LYS A 1099 -5.41 -40.65 17.11
N ASP A 1100 -4.81 -39.62 16.54
CA ASP A 1100 -3.54 -39.06 17.01
C ASP A 1100 -3.69 -38.46 18.41
N CYS A 1101 -4.78 -37.73 18.67
CA CYS A 1101 -5.11 -37.20 19.98
C CYS A 1101 -5.28 -38.32 21.03
N ALA A 1102 -5.96 -39.41 20.69
CA ALA A 1102 -6.13 -40.56 21.57
C ALA A 1102 -4.81 -41.29 21.86
N MET A 1103 -3.92 -41.39 20.88
CA MET A 1103 -2.58 -41.96 21.06
C MET A 1103 -1.72 -41.09 22.00
N TRP A 1104 -1.71 -39.78 21.79
CA TRP A 1104 -1.03 -38.84 22.68
C TRP A 1104 -1.56 -38.91 24.11
N LEU A 1105 -2.88 -38.97 24.30
CA LEU A 1105 -3.49 -39.10 25.63
C LEU A 1105 -3.00 -40.36 26.37
N LYS A 1106 -2.90 -41.51 25.67
CA LYS A 1106 -2.36 -42.75 26.26
C LYS A 1106 -0.90 -42.57 26.68
N SER A 1107 -0.09 -41.94 25.83
CA SER A 1107 1.32 -41.66 26.11
C SER A 1107 1.50 -40.74 27.33
N LEU A 1108 0.76 -39.63 27.38
CA LEU A 1108 0.79 -38.66 28.47
C LEU A 1108 0.33 -39.27 29.80
N THR A 1109 -0.72 -40.10 29.75
CA THR A 1109 -1.23 -40.79 30.95
C THR A 1109 -0.18 -41.75 31.51
N ASN A 1110 0.50 -42.52 30.66
CA ASN A 1110 1.60 -43.39 31.07
C ASN A 1110 2.77 -42.59 31.65
N ALA A 1111 3.14 -41.47 31.04
CA ALA A 1111 4.19 -40.58 31.54
C ALA A 1111 3.83 -39.97 32.92
N ALA A 1112 2.60 -39.47 33.08
CA ALA A 1112 2.11 -38.92 34.35
C ALA A 1112 2.14 -39.96 35.48
N VAL A 1113 1.69 -41.18 35.20
CA VAL A 1113 1.73 -42.30 36.16
C VAL A 1113 3.17 -42.66 36.54
N ASN A 1114 4.09 -42.68 35.57
CA ASN A 1114 5.50 -42.97 35.84
C ASN A 1114 6.17 -41.89 36.71
N VAL A 1115 5.85 -40.61 36.48
CA VAL A 1115 6.34 -39.50 37.30
C VAL A 1115 5.80 -39.59 38.73
N GLU A 1116 4.52 -39.90 38.92
CA GLU A 1116 3.92 -40.08 40.26
C GLU A 1116 4.49 -41.31 40.99
N ARG A 1117 4.70 -42.44 40.29
CA ARG A 1117 5.41 -43.60 40.86
C ARG A 1117 6.81 -43.24 41.30
N LYS A 1118 7.55 -42.46 40.50
CA LYS A 1118 8.89 -41.99 40.84
C LYS A 1118 8.88 -41.08 42.08
N LYS A 1119 7.95 -40.12 42.15
CA LYS A 1119 7.77 -39.26 43.35
C LYS A 1119 7.44 -40.06 44.61
N LEU A 1120 6.57 -41.07 44.49
CA LEU A 1120 6.23 -41.97 45.60
C LEU A 1120 7.44 -42.80 46.04
N PHE A 1121 8.20 -43.31 45.09
CA PHE A 1121 9.43 -44.06 45.34
C PHE A 1121 10.49 -43.17 46.04
N ASP A 1122 10.73 -41.95 45.55
CA ASP A 1122 11.66 -40.99 46.14
C ASP A 1122 11.21 -40.54 47.56
N LYS A 1123 9.90 -40.40 47.78
CA LYS A 1123 9.30 -40.09 49.09
C LYS A 1123 9.41 -41.26 50.07
N GLN A 1124 9.33 -42.50 49.58
CA GLN A 1124 9.60 -43.70 50.37
C GLN A 1124 11.10 -43.82 50.69
N GLN A 1125 11.98 -43.57 49.73
CA GLN A 1125 13.43 -43.61 49.92
C GLN A 1125 13.91 -42.55 50.92
N SER A 1126 13.38 -41.32 50.85
CA SER A 1126 13.68 -40.25 51.81
C SER A 1126 13.12 -40.52 53.20
N ARG A 1127 11.95 -41.17 53.33
CA ARG A 1127 11.44 -41.68 54.62
C ARG A 1127 12.33 -42.76 55.19
N LEU A 1128 12.79 -43.70 54.37
CA LEU A 1128 13.71 -44.76 54.77
C LEU A 1128 15.09 -44.18 55.16
N ALA A 1129 15.56 -43.15 54.47
CA ALA A 1129 16.80 -42.45 54.80
C ALA A 1129 16.70 -41.63 56.11
N ARG A 1130 15.53 -41.07 56.43
CA ARG A 1130 15.27 -40.38 57.72
C ARG A 1130 15.06 -41.34 58.89
N GLN A 1131 14.73 -42.61 58.62
CA GLN A 1131 14.52 -43.66 59.62
C GLN A 1131 15.75 -44.57 59.82
N ALA A 1132 16.84 -44.34 59.09
CA ALA A 1132 18.09 -45.05 59.31
C ALA A 1132 18.75 -44.55 60.62
N PRO A 1133 19.09 -45.44 61.59
CA PRO A 1133 19.78 -45.05 62.81
C PRO A 1133 21.18 -44.51 62.50
N PRO A 1134 21.76 -43.62 63.35
CA PRO A 1134 23.12 -43.15 63.16
C PRO A 1134 24.07 -44.36 63.14
N ALA A 1135 24.88 -44.45 62.09
CA ALA A 1135 25.83 -45.53 61.93
C ALA A 1135 26.79 -45.55 63.13
N GLN A 1136 26.74 -46.61 63.92
CA GLN A 1136 27.73 -46.90 64.95
C GLN A 1136 29.11 -47.01 64.28
N GLU A 1137 30.08 -46.28 64.82
CA GLU A 1137 31.49 -46.39 64.45
C GLU A 1137 31.93 -47.86 64.50
N ALA A 1138 32.31 -48.42 63.35
CA ALA A 1138 33.01 -49.69 63.30
C ALA A 1138 34.52 -49.47 63.57
N PRO A 1139 35.18 -50.35 64.35
CA PRO A 1139 36.51 -50.11 64.85
C PRO A 1139 37.59 -50.33 63.77
N LYS A 1140 38.62 -49.48 63.85
CA LYS A 1140 39.90 -49.65 63.13
C LYS A 1140 40.60 -50.95 63.54
N LYS A 1141 41.01 -51.75 62.55
CA LYS A 1141 42.19 -52.68 62.45
C LYS A 1141 41.81 -53.77 61.42
N GLY A 1142 42.64 -54.28 60.52
CA GLY A 1142 44.05 -54.16 60.20
C GLY A 1142 44.38 -55.28 59.19
N LYS A 1143 45.18 -54.95 58.17
CA LYS A 1143 45.98 -55.78 57.25
C LYS A 1143 45.85 -57.33 57.21
N LYS A 1144 45.83 -57.81 55.95
CA LYS A 1144 46.39 -59.05 55.33
C LYS A 1144 45.45 -60.26 55.16
N GLY A 1145 45.41 -60.77 53.92
CA GLY A 1145 44.97 -62.13 53.58
C GLY A 1145 44.49 -62.27 52.13
N LYS A 1146 45.29 -62.92 51.28
CA LYS A 1146 45.20 -63.01 49.81
C LYS A 1146 44.44 -64.27 49.35
N LYS A 1147 43.98 -64.24 48.08
CA LYS A 1147 43.53 -65.33 47.16
C LYS A 1147 42.07 -65.78 47.34
N SER A 1148 41.26 -66.03 46.32
CA SER A 1148 41.31 -66.14 44.84
C SER A 1148 39.83 -66.22 44.38
N LYS A 1149 39.35 -66.02 43.15
CA LYS A 1149 39.85 -66.16 41.79
C LYS A 1149 38.73 -65.63 40.86
N ASP A 1150 39.12 -65.07 39.71
CA ASP A 1150 38.39 -65.02 38.42
C ASP A 1150 37.05 -64.26 38.33
N ASP A 1151 36.66 -63.59 37.25
CA ASP A 1151 37.30 -63.03 36.05
C ASP A 1151 36.16 -62.27 35.32
N LYS A 1152 36.49 -61.32 34.44
CA LYS A 1152 35.64 -60.54 33.52
C LYS A 1152 35.05 -59.23 34.05
N GLY A 1153 35.57 -58.11 33.50
CA GLY A 1153 34.76 -56.92 33.32
C GLY A 1153 35.44 -55.55 33.23
N GLU A 1154 36.75 -55.42 33.03
CA GLU A 1154 37.37 -54.09 32.81
C GLU A 1154 38.47 -54.10 31.73
N LYS A 1155 38.05 -53.84 30.48
CA LYS A 1155 38.88 -53.22 29.43
C LYS A 1155 37.94 -52.52 28.46
N LEU A 1156 37.61 -51.23 28.69
CA LEU A 1156 37.04 -50.35 27.64
C LEU A 1156 36.96 -48.84 27.97
N VAL A 1157 37.81 -48.28 28.84
CA VAL A 1157 37.78 -46.81 29.10
C VAL A 1157 39.16 -46.13 28.94
N ALA A 1158 40.19 -46.87 28.52
CA ALA A 1158 41.54 -46.30 28.35
C ALA A 1158 41.97 -45.98 26.90
N GLU A 1159 41.09 -46.10 25.89
CA GLU A 1159 41.50 -45.95 24.48
C GLU A 1159 40.66 -44.94 23.66
N LEU A 1160 40.14 -43.87 24.26
CA LEU A 1160 39.45 -42.79 23.53
C LEU A 1160 39.90 -41.36 23.92
N LYS A 1161 41.18 -41.18 24.25
CA LYS A 1161 41.79 -39.84 24.42
C LYS A 1161 43.03 -39.56 23.56
N LYS A 1162 43.20 -40.28 22.44
CA LYS A 1162 44.19 -39.91 21.41
C LYS A 1162 43.66 -40.20 20.00
N LYS A 1163 42.96 -39.22 19.41
CA LYS A 1163 42.94 -38.91 17.96
C LYS A 1163 41.99 -37.74 17.66
N LYS A 1164 42.48 -36.52 17.85
CA LYS A 1164 42.08 -35.35 17.04
C LYS A 1164 43.37 -34.75 16.50
N LYS A 1165 43.69 -35.06 15.24
CA LYS A 1165 44.51 -34.23 14.31
C LYS A 1165 44.59 -34.91 12.95
N GLY A 1166 44.25 -34.15 11.90
CA GLY A 1166 44.43 -34.45 10.48
C GLY A 1166 43.31 -35.34 9.90
N GLY A 1167 42.71 -35.06 8.75
CA GLY A 1167 42.97 -34.05 7.74
C GLY A 1167 42.08 -34.33 6.52
N ASN A 1168 41.80 -33.28 5.76
CA ASN A 1168 41.49 -33.17 4.34
C ASN A 1168 41.03 -34.37 3.48
N SER A 1169 40.15 -33.99 2.54
CA SER A 1169 40.12 -34.35 1.12
C SER A 1169 39.08 -35.36 0.61
N THR A 1170 38.19 -34.80 -0.22
CA THR A 1170 37.81 -35.21 -1.59
C THR A 1170 36.83 -36.35 -1.86
N LYS A 1171 35.80 -35.96 -2.64
CA LYS A 1171 35.17 -36.64 -3.78
C LYS A 1171 34.41 -37.94 -3.49
N ARG A 1172 33.08 -37.89 -3.57
CA ARG A 1172 32.32 -38.03 -4.83
C ARG A 1172 30.90 -37.55 -4.65
#